data_AF-A0A661TDI5-F1
#
_entry.id   AF-A0A661TDI5-F1
#
_cell.length_a   1.000
_cell.length_b   1.000
_cell.length_c   1.000
_cell.angle_alpha   90.00
_cell.angle_beta   90.00
_cell.angle_gamma   90.00
#
_symmetry.space_group_name_H-M   'P 1'
#
loop_
_entity.id
_entity.type
_entity.pdbx_description
1 polymer ?
#
loop_
_entity_poly.entity_id
_entity_poly.type
_entity_poly.pdbx_seq_one_letter_code
_entity_poly.pdbx_strand_id
1 'polypeptide(L)'
;VYVQRVFETSQDEIPDLFKDPDQERIALMAVKILILFAISPSKYKYTVRHMAEMILFAITPMETGINYQFLHDILDRLNKEGSYVRVETRDDPFDNHYFIDLKADIAGIMRRRVRHMASEIFSEDQRLFWKNAAMVDSPYLPLGGWVDAGRQKVALTWQHTRRNGILLLRQLDELAIDELEGLSRQWTKSEDDFFLLVGTTHNREDQYRHVKDDLLPKIRERQPGTFLFWVPGTFEGDINWLKELLAALLIQEGIKRESKERVSQGADFLHAFIGKQKERLTEHFSKCYYHGDLLWDENRVDLSRFGYLSQEKFLTEFIPLLLERRFPKHSRIQPYMDALPPGILKDMLNDFLSSGLLVVEDRSRFGIRDVLEGLLMPMGLVKKKGNQYELQVNPKKNELARYFFSQMAERETVPLEEMYWTFRKGEYGLLMPHFEILLLALLFSGHLVAYRGMKRKGPDELARSGLKGITALGKGEILGEQTRKAMSEHPLIPRKFRDMPVTLASQEELWSELKSRKAGALEDLETLKSKIEWALPFEAFKNMPFKEVLADISDLMAQWDEVKVSLTSKEGLERFISAANKEPFLEKKLKAIEECREFLGHAERALFIYQYLTDQRLNIPDKDPYAQEAYTTESGVSESYTREGYEPLRQGRAQILKSFQETPASIGAHALEELIETFQGFQEAYTKAYIDGHQRARGGDQFKPYEQLTRSNRYGLLRRLDQLEMISVEHNRRSIDQSVSSVLLNRCVQSPQDHLQGRPACSCGFRLGESTTFKPIKELEKEIDLGIEETIEALKAPAIQEKIVPFLEGMDLVGKKDEAEAIRKLLDFSPRNKNFIDQLDHVLTPRLIRNINEAFRGKVVVVKRDIDRLYRNLVHRKYTLARTRKILDDWLEQKSISEDTFLHFMGKGEAGPSDRNKEAFKTILEGHFNHFVPLYREIGHDQLIRAVITSYWACQYDIPVQKLIEIFPFLERGAQAENERWVTHLTEFARFIRSENPQLFESLVSGVEENTSFIQELWSGLPSFSPETIFKRESVFHLVLKEAFERLLSKKPEKQDLQAFVKPADLDVVQGPLFEEQKDG
;
A
#
# COMPACT_ATOMS: atom_id res chain seq x y z
N VAL A 1 73.87 88.15 16.35
CA VAL A 1 72.51 87.56 16.25
C VAL A 1 72.55 86.03 16.39
N TYR A 2 73.24 85.27 15.52
CA TYR A 2 73.31 83.80 15.60
C TYR A 2 73.83 83.26 16.94
N VAL A 3 75.06 83.63 17.29
CA VAL A 3 75.74 83.21 18.53
C VAL A 3 74.92 83.56 19.77
N GLN A 4 74.31 84.74 19.76
CA GLN A 4 73.50 85.25 20.86
C GLN A 4 72.27 84.36 21.11
N ARG A 5 71.56 83.95 20.04
CA ARG A 5 70.39 83.08 20.15
C ARG A 5 70.73 81.69 20.69
N VAL A 6 71.83 81.08 20.24
CA VAL A 6 72.28 79.77 20.75
C VAL A 6 72.68 79.89 22.22
N PHE A 7 73.36 80.97 22.60
CA PHE A 7 73.77 81.20 23.97
C PHE A 7 72.58 81.42 24.91
N GLU A 8 71.66 82.34 24.58
CA GLU A 8 70.47 82.65 25.38
C GLU A 8 69.59 81.41 25.55
N THR A 9 69.32 80.66 24.47
CA THR A 9 68.50 79.44 24.56
C THR A 9 69.17 78.34 25.37
N SER A 10 70.49 78.16 25.23
CA SER A 10 71.21 77.15 26.03
C SER A 10 71.27 77.54 27.50
N GLN A 11 71.33 78.85 27.80
CA GLN A 11 71.30 79.36 29.18
C GLN A 11 69.96 79.07 29.85
N ASP A 12 68.84 79.15 29.12
CA ASP A 12 67.51 78.79 29.62
C ASP A 12 67.30 77.27 29.72
N GLU A 13 67.86 76.48 28.79
CA GLU A 13 67.66 75.02 28.73
C GLU A 13 68.54 74.23 29.71
N ILE A 14 69.77 74.68 29.98
CA ILE A 14 70.74 73.92 30.80
C ILE A 14 70.23 73.57 32.21
N PRO A 15 69.55 74.48 32.95
CA PRO A 15 68.98 74.14 34.27
C PRO A 15 67.91 73.04 34.25
N ASP A 16 67.18 72.89 33.14
CA ASP A 16 66.21 71.79 32.96
C ASP A 16 66.92 70.45 32.64
N LEU A 17 68.08 70.51 31.98
CA LEU A 17 68.83 69.34 31.54
C LEU A 17 69.72 68.78 32.65
N PHE A 18 70.39 69.62 33.42
CA PHE A 18 71.32 69.21 34.48
C PHE A 18 70.79 69.69 35.82
N LYS A 19 70.71 68.79 36.80
CA LYS A 19 70.26 69.12 38.17
C LYS A 19 71.42 69.41 39.13
N ASP A 20 72.64 69.15 38.69
CA ASP A 20 73.86 69.36 39.46
C ASP A 20 74.47 70.73 39.07
N PRO A 21 74.70 71.65 40.03
CA PRO A 21 75.22 72.99 39.75
C PRO A 21 76.58 73.00 39.02
N ASP A 22 77.44 72.02 39.29
CA ASP A 22 78.75 71.91 38.64
C ASP A 22 78.59 71.44 37.19
N GLN A 23 77.66 70.51 36.93
CA GLN A 23 77.34 70.08 35.56
C GLN A 23 76.69 71.21 34.75
N GLU A 24 75.78 72.00 35.34
CA GLU A 24 75.19 73.17 34.67
C GLU A 24 76.27 74.16 34.24
N ARG A 25 77.19 74.48 35.15
CA ARG A 25 78.30 75.40 34.88
C ARG A 25 79.20 74.87 33.76
N ILE A 26 79.56 73.59 33.81
CA ILE A 26 80.43 72.97 32.80
C ILE A 26 79.72 72.85 31.45
N ALA A 27 78.44 72.49 31.43
CA ALA A 27 77.62 72.46 30.23
C ALA A 27 77.58 73.85 29.57
N LEU A 28 77.39 74.92 30.35
CA LEU A 28 77.37 76.28 29.82
C LEU A 28 78.74 76.70 29.29
N MET A 29 79.84 76.31 29.95
CA MET A 29 81.21 76.54 29.45
C MET A 29 81.48 75.76 28.15
N ALA A 30 81.05 74.50 28.08
CA ALA A 30 81.19 73.67 26.89
C ALA A 30 80.42 74.28 25.70
N VAL A 31 79.18 74.74 25.91
CA VAL A 31 78.41 75.45 24.88
C VAL A 31 79.13 76.73 24.43
N LYS A 32 79.65 77.54 25.36
CA LYS A 32 80.45 78.74 25.00
C LYS A 32 81.65 78.38 24.12
N ILE A 33 82.36 77.29 24.42
CA ILE A 33 83.49 76.82 23.61
C ILE A 33 83.02 76.34 22.23
N LEU A 34 81.93 75.59 22.15
CA LEU A 34 81.36 75.17 20.87
C LEU A 34 80.92 76.37 20.01
N ILE A 35 80.41 77.43 20.63
CA ILE A 35 80.11 78.71 19.99
C ILE A 35 81.38 79.33 19.41
N LEU A 36 82.46 79.36 20.22
CA LEU A 36 83.75 79.89 19.78
C LEU A 36 84.33 79.08 18.61
N PHE A 37 84.18 77.75 18.62
CA PHE A 37 84.59 76.90 17.50
C PHE A 37 83.77 77.18 16.24
N ALA A 38 82.46 77.40 16.38
CA ALA A 38 81.59 77.68 15.26
C ALA A 38 81.89 79.04 14.58
N ILE A 39 82.42 80.03 15.31
CA ILE A 39 82.79 81.34 14.75
C ILE A 39 84.27 81.46 14.37
N SER A 40 85.12 80.54 14.82
CA SER A 40 86.54 80.55 14.52
C SER A 40 86.77 80.26 13.03
N PRO A 41 87.66 81.00 12.34
CA PRO A 41 88.02 80.70 10.95
C PRO A 41 88.88 79.43 10.80
N SER A 42 89.25 78.76 11.90
CA SER A 42 90.02 77.53 11.89
C SER A 42 89.20 76.35 11.34
N LYS A 43 89.79 75.58 10.41
CA LYS A 43 89.21 74.32 9.93
C LYS A 43 89.50 73.13 10.86
N TYR A 44 90.17 73.36 11.99
CA TYR A 44 90.52 72.31 12.93
C TYR A 44 89.27 71.82 13.68
N LYS A 45 89.04 70.50 13.69
CA LYS A 45 87.94 69.89 14.44
C LYS A 45 88.45 69.48 15.82
N TYR A 46 87.82 70.00 16.88
CA TYR A 46 88.20 69.70 18.27
C TYR A 46 87.44 68.48 18.80
N THR A 47 88.15 67.59 19.48
CA THR A 47 87.61 66.37 20.09
C THR A 47 87.16 66.66 21.52
N VAL A 48 86.47 65.70 22.16
CA VAL A 48 86.14 65.81 23.59
C VAL A 48 87.39 66.00 24.44
N ARG A 49 88.50 65.31 24.13
CA ARG A 49 89.77 65.49 24.86
C ARG A 49 90.28 66.92 24.78
N HIS A 50 90.30 67.50 23.57
CA HIS A 50 90.70 68.90 23.37
C HIS A 50 89.79 69.85 24.14
N MET A 51 88.48 69.63 24.14
CA MET A 51 87.55 70.49 24.87
C MET A 51 87.71 70.40 26.39
N ALA A 52 87.93 69.20 26.92
CA ALA A 52 88.14 68.98 28.36
C ALA A 52 89.40 69.72 28.84
N GLU A 53 90.46 69.68 28.04
CA GLU A 53 91.70 70.41 28.31
C GLU A 53 91.50 71.94 28.22
N MET A 54 90.65 72.43 27.31
CA MET A 54 90.35 73.86 27.18
C MET A 54 89.45 74.42 28.29
N ILE A 55 88.53 73.61 28.84
CA ILE A 55 87.66 74.01 29.95
C ILE A 55 88.48 74.15 31.25
N LEU A 56 89.64 73.50 31.33
CA LEU A 56 90.55 73.50 32.49
C LEU A 56 89.86 73.07 33.80
N PHE A 57 88.78 72.28 33.68
CA PHE A 57 88.07 71.71 34.81
C PHE A 57 88.53 70.27 35.01
N ALA A 58 89.07 69.98 36.20
CA ALA A 58 89.48 68.63 36.59
C ALA A 58 88.65 68.19 37.80
N ILE A 59 87.89 67.12 37.63
CA ILE A 59 87.20 66.42 38.72
C ILE A 59 88.24 65.72 39.59
N THR A 60 89.29 65.20 38.94
CA THR A 60 90.49 64.70 39.61
C THR A 60 91.74 65.02 38.79
N PRO A 61 92.84 65.47 39.43
CA PRO A 61 94.13 65.63 38.77
C PRO A 61 94.88 64.30 38.60
N MET A 62 94.38 63.19 39.18
CA MET A 62 95.10 61.91 39.20
C MET A 62 94.87 61.04 37.95
N GLU A 63 93.73 61.18 37.28
CA GLU A 63 93.39 60.39 36.09
C GLU A 63 92.66 61.24 35.05
N THR A 64 93.32 61.51 33.92
CA THR A 64 92.78 62.39 32.87
C THR A 64 91.59 61.78 32.14
N GLY A 65 91.49 60.44 32.10
CA GLY A 65 90.37 59.72 31.48
C GLY A 65 89.00 60.04 32.09
N ILE A 66 88.93 60.22 33.41
CA ILE A 66 87.69 60.58 34.12
C ILE A 66 87.19 61.96 33.70
N ASN A 67 88.10 62.91 33.50
CA ASN A 67 87.75 64.27 33.04
C ASN A 67 87.21 64.25 31.60
N TYR A 68 87.77 63.39 30.73
CA TYR A 68 87.27 63.20 29.37
C TYR A 68 85.88 62.55 29.35
N GLN A 69 85.66 61.52 30.17
CA GLN A 69 84.36 60.86 30.28
C GLN A 69 83.28 61.81 30.78
N PHE A 70 83.57 62.60 31.81
CA PHE A 70 82.59 63.54 32.33
C PHE A 70 82.18 64.61 31.31
N LEU A 71 83.14 65.16 30.57
CA LEU A 71 82.81 66.11 29.51
C LEU A 71 82.05 65.44 28.36
N HIS A 72 82.44 64.21 27.99
CA HIS A 72 81.71 63.41 27.01
C HIS A 72 80.24 63.27 27.42
N ASP A 73 79.96 62.90 28.67
CA ASP A 73 78.59 62.68 29.15
C ASP A 73 77.76 63.97 29.11
N ILE A 74 78.36 65.12 29.45
CA ILE A 74 77.72 66.42 29.33
C ILE A 74 77.43 66.76 27.85
N LEU A 75 78.41 66.59 26.97
CA LEU A 75 78.26 66.88 25.54
C LEU A 75 77.26 65.94 24.85
N ASP A 76 77.28 64.66 25.19
CA ASP A 76 76.36 63.66 24.68
C ASP A 76 74.92 63.93 25.14
N ARG A 77 74.73 64.35 26.40
CA ARG A 77 73.42 64.78 26.89
C ARG A 77 72.94 66.06 26.21
N LEU A 78 73.81 67.05 26.03
CA LEU A 78 73.49 68.26 25.26
C LEU A 78 73.14 67.92 23.80
N ASN A 79 73.80 66.94 23.19
CA ASN A 79 73.47 66.47 21.84
C ASN A 79 72.11 65.76 21.76
N LYS A 80 71.80 64.90 22.74
CA LYS A 80 70.56 64.11 22.76
C LYS A 80 69.33 64.94 23.16
N GLU A 81 69.49 65.86 24.11
CA GLU A 81 68.37 66.54 24.76
C GLU A 81 68.31 68.05 24.48
N GLY A 82 69.44 68.66 24.11
CA GLY A 82 69.58 70.10 23.86
C GLY A 82 69.30 70.53 22.42
N SER A 83 69.00 71.82 22.25
CA SER A 83 68.47 72.35 20.99
C SER A 83 69.48 72.53 19.86
N TYR A 84 70.79 72.64 20.13
CA TYR A 84 71.77 73.06 19.10
C TYR A 84 73.03 72.22 18.98
N VAL A 85 73.37 71.39 19.97
CA VAL A 85 74.62 70.61 19.95
C VAL A 85 74.41 69.34 19.12
N ARG A 86 75.34 69.03 18.21
CA ARG A 86 75.35 67.82 17.38
C ARG A 86 76.73 67.16 17.41
N VAL A 87 76.79 65.88 17.07
CA VAL A 87 78.03 65.08 17.13
C VAL A 87 78.35 64.42 15.78
N GLU A 88 79.62 64.48 15.38
CA GLU A 88 80.22 63.54 14.43
C GLU A 88 80.98 62.47 15.21
N THR A 89 80.47 61.23 15.18
CA THR A 89 81.02 60.12 15.96
C THR A 89 82.28 59.51 15.34
N ARG A 90 83.20 59.04 16.18
CA ARG A 90 84.43 58.30 15.84
C ARG A 90 84.47 56.96 16.59
N ASP A 91 85.46 56.13 16.28
CA ASP A 91 85.61 54.80 16.91
C ASP A 91 85.86 54.89 18.43
N ASP A 92 86.60 55.91 18.89
CA ASP A 92 86.71 56.28 20.31
C ASP A 92 85.73 57.43 20.63
N PRO A 93 84.81 57.27 21.62
CA PRO A 93 83.91 58.33 22.06
C PRO A 93 84.60 59.64 22.47
N PHE A 94 85.85 59.57 22.95
CA PHE A 94 86.60 60.78 23.33
C PHE A 94 87.16 61.54 22.12
N ASP A 95 87.18 60.91 20.95
CA ASP A 95 87.52 61.53 19.67
C ASP A 95 86.29 62.04 18.91
N ASN A 96 85.10 61.97 19.52
CA ASN A 96 83.87 62.55 18.97
C ASN A 96 84.01 64.07 18.83
N HIS A 97 83.43 64.60 17.76
CA HIS A 97 83.44 66.03 17.46
C HIS A 97 82.06 66.62 17.65
N TYR A 98 81.90 67.43 18.69
CA TYR A 98 80.65 68.14 18.94
C TYR A 98 80.69 69.52 18.28
N PHE A 99 79.57 69.96 17.70
CA PHE A 99 79.45 71.24 17.00
C PHE A 99 78.03 71.81 17.13
N ILE A 100 77.86 73.09 16.78
CA ILE A 100 76.57 73.77 16.82
C ILE A 100 75.91 73.73 15.45
N ASP A 101 74.71 73.16 15.37
CA ASP A 101 73.88 73.17 14.16
C ASP A 101 72.66 74.07 14.35
N LEU A 102 72.51 75.07 13.47
CA LEU A 102 71.38 76.00 13.45
C LEU A 102 70.07 75.39 12.95
N LYS A 103 70.14 74.29 12.19
CA LYS A 103 68.94 73.62 11.67
C LYS A 103 68.18 72.86 12.77
N ALA A 104 68.73 72.81 13.98
CA ALA A 104 68.34 71.93 15.08
C ALA A 104 67.27 72.47 16.08
N ASP A 105 66.85 73.75 16.01
CA ASP A 105 65.81 74.34 16.91
C ASP A 105 64.42 73.67 16.76
N ILE A 106 64.25 72.75 15.81
CA ILE A 106 62.96 72.09 15.55
C ILE A 106 62.50 71.29 16.77
N ALA A 107 63.38 70.59 17.50
CA ALA A 107 62.99 69.81 18.68
C ALA A 107 62.55 70.70 19.86
N GLY A 108 63.30 71.77 20.14
CA GLY A 108 62.96 72.76 21.17
C GLY A 108 61.71 73.58 20.84
N ILE A 109 61.53 73.97 19.57
CA ILE A 109 60.30 74.60 19.06
C ILE A 109 59.11 73.65 19.22
N MET A 110 59.24 72.39 18.81
CA MET A 110 58.15 71.42 18.91
C MET A 110 57.78 71.12 20.37
N ARG A 111 58.75 70.99 21.28
CA ARG A 111 58.50 70.80 22.72
C ARG A 111 57.78 71.99 23.35
N ARG A 112 58.21 73.23 23.05
CA ARG A 112 57.51 74.45 23.50
C ARG A 112 56.09 74.53 22.94
N ARG A 113 55.90 74.18 21.67
CA ARG A 113 54.58 74.14 21.02
C ARG A 113 53.66 73.08 21.64
N VAL A 114 54.19 71.89 21.94
CA VAL A 114 53.46 70.82 22.66
C VAL A 114 53.04 71.30 24.05
N ARG A 115 53.95 71.87 24.84
CA ARG A 115 53.65 72.40 26.19
C ARG A 115 52.63 73.53 26.16
N HIS A 116 52.77 74.47 25.22
CA HIS A 116 51.84 75.58 25.06
C HIS A 116 50.43 75.06 24.74
N MET A 117 50.31 74.18 23.75
CA MET A 117 49.00 73.64 23.41
C MET A 117 48.44 72.70 24.50
N ALA A 118 49.30 71.98 25.23
CA ALA A 118 48.89 71.20 26.40
C ALA A 118 48.30 72.07 27.52
N SER A 119 48.79 73.29 27.71
CA SER A 119 48.25 74.25 28.69
C SER A 119 46.85 74.77 28.32
N GLU A 120 46.48 74.71 27.04
CA GLU A 120 45.15 75.08 26.54
C GLU A 120 44.15 73.91 26.61
N ILE A 121 44.62 72.68 26.87
CA ILE A 121 43.77 71.49 26.98
C ILE A 121 43.21 71.39 28.41
N PHE A 122 41.89 71.46 28.54
CA PHE A 122 41.17 71.23 29.79
C PHE A 122 41.26 69.77 30.22
N SER A 123 41.14 69.51 31.53
CA SER A 123 41.17 68.14 32.06
C SER A 123 39.91 67.34 31.68
N GLU A 124 38.83 68.06 31.38
CA GLU A 124 37.50 67.61 30.95
C GLU A 124 37.44 67.30 29.43
N ASP A 125 38.53 67.45 28.68
CA ASP A 125 38.54 67.21 27.23
C ASP A 125 38.46 65.71 26.91
N GLN A 126 37.35 65.25 26.34
CA GLN A 126 37.13 63.84 25.96
C GLN A 126 38.19 63.29 25.00
N ARG A 127 38.87 64.14 24.22
CA ARG A 127 39.96 63.71 23.33
C ARG A 127 41.14 63.12 24.12
N LEU A 128 41.31 63.50 25.39
CA LEU A 128 42.32 62.93 26.29
C LEU A 128 42.14 61.42 26.47
N PHE A 129 40.91 60.93 26.41
CA PHE A 129 40.66 59.50 26.37
C PHE A 129 40.78 58.97 24.93
N TRP A 130 39.92 59.41 24.02
CA TRP A 130 39.73 58.75 22.72
C TRP A 130 40.98 58.69 21.85
N LYS A 131 41.77 59.78 21.78
CA LYS A 131 42.99 59.82 20.96
C LYS A 131 44.13 59.03 21.58
N ASN A 132 44.25 59.05 22.91
CA ASN A 132 45.29 58.32 23.62
C ASN A 132 44.99 56.82 23.69
N ALA A 133 43.73 56.43 23.96
CA ALA A 133 43.30 55.04 23.98
C ALA A 133 43.47 54.33 22.63
N ALA A 134 43.32 55.05 21.51
CA ALA A 134 43.57 54.54 20.16
C ALA A 134 45.01 54.00 19.95
N MET A 135 45.97 54.46 20.77
CA MET A 135 47.36 54.01 20.69
C MET A 135 47.67 52.78 21.56
N VAL A 136 46.74 52.37 22.42
CA VAL A 136 46.94 51.27 23.37
C VAL A 136 46.57 49.96 22.69
N ASP A 137 47.58 49.18 22.36
CA ASP A 137 47.41 47.84 21.81
C ASP A 137 48.19 46.86 22.67
N SER A 138 47.46 46.08 23.45
CA SER A 138 47.98 45.12 24.41
C SER A 138 47.17 43.83 24.39
N PRO A 139 47.79 42.64 24.53
CA PRO A 139 47.08 41.36 24.57
C PRO A 139 45.99 41.26 25.64
N TYR A 140 46.12 42.02 26.73
CA TYR A 140 45.18 42.05 27.85
C TYR A 140 44.26 43.27 27.84
N LEU A 141 44.53 44.27 27.00
CA LEU A 141 43.69 45.46 26.88
C LEU A 141 43.83 46.07 25.47
N PRO A 142 43.15 45.50 24.46
CA PRO A 142 43.23 45.96 23.07
C PRO A 142 42.34 47.19 22.82
N LEU A 143 42.54 48.25 23.62
CA LEU A 143 41.74 49.48 23.59
C LEU A 143 41.72 50.17 22.23
N GLY A 144 42.85 50.18 21.51
CA GLY A 144 42.93 50.74 20.16
C GLY A 144 41.95 50.07 19.21
N GLY A 145 41.90 48.73 19.24
CA GLY A 145 40.92 47.96 18.49
C GLY A 145 39.48 48.24 18.91
N TRP A 146 39.22 48.51 20.19
CA TRP A 146 37.87 48.87 20.68
C TRP A 146 37.44 50.26 20.22
N VAL A 147 38.36 51.23 20.22
CA VAL A 147 38.11 52.59 19.73
C VAL A 147 37.80 52.57 18.23
N ASP A 148 38.62 51.87 17.44
CA ASP A 148 38.46 51.79 15.99
C ASP A 148 37.18 51.05 15.58
N ALA A 149 36.87 49.93 16.23
CA ALA A 149 35.69 49.15 15.92
C ALA A 149 34.40 49.81 16.44
N GLY A 150 34.46 50.49 17.59
CA GLY A 150 33.32 51.08 18.31
C GLY A 150 32.34 50.06 18.89
N ARG A 151 32.06 48.98 18.16
CA ARG A 151 31.23 47.83 18.53
C ARG A 151 31.92 46.55 18.07
N GLN A 152 32.31 45.70 19.01
CA GLN A 152 32.98 44.44 18.73
C GLN A 152 32.09 43.24 19.11
N LYS A 153 32.03 42.21 18.26
CA LYS A 153 31.42 40.93 18.63
C LYS A 153 32.42 40.08 19.39
N VAL A 154 31.99 39.52 20.51
CA VAL A 154 32.77 38.63 21.36
C VAL A 154 32.04 37.30 21.52
N ALA A 155 32.78 36.23 21.81
CA ALA A 155 32.17 34.92 22.03
C ALA A 155 32.96 34.14 23.09
N LEU A 156 32.26 33.26 23.81
CA LEU A 156 32.84 32.29 24.74
C LEU A 156 32.09 30.95 24.65
N THR A 157 32.69 29.90 25.20
CA THR A 157 32.00 28.64 25.45
C THR A 157 31.53 28.61 26.90
N TRP A 158 30.23 28.38 27.10
CA TRP A 158 29.60 28.23 28.41
C TRP A 158 28.68 27.01 28.39
N GLN A 159 28.88 26.08 29.33
CA GLN A 159 28.09 24.84 29.42
C GLN A 159 28.03 24.08 28.08
N HIS A 160 29.20 23.91 27.44
CA HIS A 160 29.34 23.28 26.12
C HIS A 160 28.55 23.96 24.98
N THR A 161 28.18 25.23 25.15
CA THR A 161 27.49 26.02 24.12
C THR A 161 28.26 27.29 23.80
N ARG A 162 28.35 27.65 22.51
CA ARG A 162 29.00 28.90 22.08
C ARG A 162 28.03 30.07 22.24
N ARG A 163 28.38 31.03 23.09
CA ARG A 163 27.59 32.21 23.42
C ARG A 163 28.24 33.45 22.84
N ASN A 164 27.43 34.30 22.23
CA ASN A 164 27.91 35.52 21.59
C ASN A 164 27.49 36.73 22.40
N GLY A 165 28.27 37.80 22.35
CA GLY A 165 27.94 39.06 22.99
C GLY A 165 28.54 40.23 22.24
N ILE A 166 28.22 41.42 22.72
CA ILE A 166 28.66 42.67 22.09
C ILE A 166 29.41 43.50 23.12
N LEU A 167 30.64 43.89 22.78
CA LEU A 167 31.45 44.83 23.54
C LEU A 167 31.30 46.23 22.94
N LEU A 168 30.99 47.21 23.79
CA LEU A 168 30.82 48.63 23.45
C LEU A 168 31.71 49.49 24.34
N LEU A 169 32.61 50.27 23.75
CA LEU A 169 33.36 51.31 24.47
C LEU A 169 32.57 52.62 24.40
N ARG A 170 32.17 53.16 25.56
CA ARG A 170 31.27 54.33 25.67
C ARG A 170 31.57 55.16 26.93
N GLN A 171 31.14 56.42 26.90
CA GLN A 171 31.04 57.26 28.10
C GLN A 171 29.74 56.88 28.82
N LEU A 172 29.82 56.25 29.99
CA LEU A 172 28.65 55.59 30.59
C LEU A 172 27.64 56.57 31.19
N ASP A 173 28.06 57.74 31.67
CA ASP A 173 27.20 58.81 32.19
C ASP A 173 26.40 59.54 31.10
N GLU A 174 26.77 59.39 29.84
CA GLU A 174 26.00 59.90 28.68
C GLU A 174 24.96 58.89 28.18
N LEU A 175 25.00 57.64 28.67
CA LEU A 175 24.18 56.56 28.16
C LEU A 175 22.75 56.66 28.67
N ALA A 176 21.81 57.03 27.79
CA ALA A 176 20.40 57.08 28.18
C ALA A 176 19.80 55.67 28.38
N ILE A 177 18.83 55.57 29.29
CA ILE A 177 18.08 54.32 29.54
C ILE A 177 17.33 53.87 28.27
N ASP A 178 16.81 54.80 27.48
CA ASP A 178 16.11 54.48 26.22
C ASP A 178 17.04 53.82 25.19
N GLU A 179 18.34 54.14 25.21
CA GLU A 179 19.33 53.49 24.34
C GLU A 179 19.57 52.04 24.76
N LEU A 180 19.65 51.79 26.07
CA LEU A 180 19.76 50.44 26.63
C LEU A 180 18.50 49.61 26.35
N GLU A 181 17.32 50.21 26.47
CA GLU A 181 16.07 49.59 26.03
C GLU A 181 16.05 49.32 24.52
N GLY A 182 16.65 50.20 23.71
CA GLY A 182 16.81 50.01 22.27
C GLY A 182 17.68 48.79 21.95
N LEU A 183 18.86 48.69 22.59
CA LEU A 183 19.76 47.53 22.46
C LEU A 183 19.07 46.23 22.89
N SER A 184 18.35 46.31 24.00
CA SER A 184 17.53 45.24 24.55
C SER A 184 16.42 44.77 23.59
N ARG A 185 15.69 45.68 22.95
CA ARG A 185 14.65 45.34 21.97
C ARG A 185 15.24 44.69 20.74
N GLN A 186 16.36 45.20 20.22
CA GLN A 186 17.09 44.56 19.11
C GLN A 186 17.54 43.14 19.49
N TRP A 187 17.95 42.96 20.73
CA TRP A 187 18.40 41.68 21.28
C TRP A 187 17.31 40.61 21.38
N THR A 188 16.03 40.98 21.56
CA THR A 188 14.93 40.00 21.65
C THR A 188 14.80 39.10 20.41
N LYS A 189 15.35 39.52 19.27
CA LYS A 189 15.39 38.78 18.01
C LYS A 189 16.81 38.61 17.44
N SER A 190 17.85 38.67 18.27
CA SER A 190 19.24 38.45 17.87
C SER A 190 19.85 37.20 18.53
N GLU A 191 20.95 36.67 17.99
CA GLU A 191 21.68 35.53 18.59
C GLU A 191 22.67 35.95 19.69
N ASP A 192 22.76 37.23 20.01
CA ASP A 192 23.64 37.70 21.07
C ASP A 192 23.01 37.38 22.44
N ASP A 193 23.81 37.17 23.48
CA ASP A 193 23.36 36.76 24.82
C ASP A 193 23.60 37.84 25.87
N PHE A 194 24.62 38.67 25.69
CA PHE A 194 25.04 39.68 26.66
C PHE A 194 25.67 40.90 25.98
N PHE A 195 25.72 42.00 26.72
CA PHE A 195 26.41 43.23 26.36
C PHE A 195 27.46 43.56 27.42
N LEU A 196 28.67 43.87 26.98
CA LEU A 196 29.76 44.38 27.80
C LEU A 196 29.96 45.87 27.47
N LEU A 197 29.53 46.73 28.37
CA LEU A 197 29.68 48.18 28.24
C LEU A 197 30.91 48.63 29.02
N VAL A 198 31.93 49.04 28.29
CA VAL A 198 33.21 49.47 28.81
C VAL A 198 33.21 50.99 28.90
N GLY A 199 33.37 51.51 30.10
CA GLY A 199 33.44 52.94 30.39
C GLY A 199 34.80 53.53 30.04
N THR A 200 34.87 54.85 29.91
CA THR A 200 36.16 55.55 29.71
C THR A 200 36.81 55.89 31.05
N THR A 201 38.08 56.32 31.03
CA THR A 201 38.76 56.84 32.24
C THR A 201 38.32 58.27 32.64
N HIS A 202 37.39 58.88 31.88
CA HIS A 202 36.92 60.24 32.07
C HIS A 202 35.68 60.32 32.98
N ASN A 203 35.56 61.32 33.87
CA ASN A 203 34.41 61.48 34.77
C ASN A 203 33.97 60.17 35.47
N ARG A 204 34.95 59.39 35.94
CA ARG A 204 34.73 58.03 36.51
C ARG A 204 33.66 57.99 37.58
N GLU A 205 33.62 58.97 38.47
CA GLU A 205 32.69 58.98 39.60
C GLU A 205 31.25 59.20 39.13
N ASP A 206 31.04 60.06 38.14
CA ASP A 206 29.72 60.29 37.55
C ASP A 206 29.27 59.07 36.75
N GLN A 207 30.17 58.44 35.99
CA GLN A 207 29.91 57.15 35.34
C GLN A 207 29.49 56.07 36.33
N TYR A 208 30.23 55.93 37.44
CA TYR A 208 29.93 54.93 38.47
C TYR A 208 28.54 55.16 39.09
N ARG A 209 28.25 56.40 39.49
CA ARG A 209 26.95 56.77 40.07
C ARG A 209 25.81 56.56 39.08
N HIS A 210 25.97 57.02 37.85
CA HIS A 210 24.94 56.86 36.82
C HIS A 210 24.63 55.38 36.55
N VAL A 211 25.66 54.53 36.38
CA VAL A 211 25.46 53.08 36.20
C VAL A 211 24.75 52.47 37.40
N LYS A 212 25.19 52.78 38.62
CA LYS A 212 24.70 52.16 39.85
C LYS A 212 23.29 52.62 40.24
N ASP A 213 23.02 53.92 40.15
CA ASP A 213 21.84 54.55 40.71
C ASP A 213 20.73 54.76 39.67
N ASP A 214 21.08 54.91 38.38
CA ASP A 214 20.10 55.16 37.31
C ASP A 214 19.90 53.96 36.38
N LEU A 215 20.98 53.34 35.88
CA LEU A 215 20.90 52.32 34.83
C LEU A 215 20.55 50.93 35.37
N LEU A 216 21.34 50.41 36.31
CA LEU A 216 21.18 49.06 36.84
C LEU A 216 19.81 48.80 37.50
N PRO A 217 19.24 49.71 38.32
CA PRO A 217 17.95 49.47 38.96
C PRO A 217 16.79 49.26 37.98
N LYS A 218 16.83 49.92 36.82
CA LYS A 218 15.80 49.80 35.77
C LYS A 218 15.99 48.57 34.89
N ILE A 219 17.24 48.22 34.61
CA ILE A 219 17.57 47.04 33.78
C ILE A 219 17.28 45.76 34.55
N ARG A 220 17.67 45.65 35.83
CA ARG A 220 17.54 44.40 36.61
C ARG A 220 16.11 43.90 36.73
N GLU A 221 15.12 44.80 36.78
CA GLU A 221 13.71 44.45 36.90
C GLU A 221 13.16 43.85 35.60
N ARG A 222 13.66 44.31 34.46
CA ARG A 222 13.14 43.94 33.14
C ARG A 222 13.94 42.82 32.49
N GLN A 223 15.27 42.84 32.65
CA GLN A 223 16.23 42.00 31.92
C GLN A 223 17.49 41.67 32.73
N PRO A 224 17.36 40.83 33.77
CA PRO A 224 18.49 40.45 34.61
C PRO A 224 19.56 39.68 33.81
N GLY A 225 20.83 39.93 34.12
CA GLY A 225 21.96 39.19 33.55
C GLY A 225 22.26 39.45 32.07
N THR A 226 21.79 40.57 31.50
CA THR A 226 22.02 40.93 30.08
C THR A 226 23.16 41.94 29.88
N PHE A 227 23.41 42.81 30.86
CA PHE A 227 24.38 43.90 30.74
C PHE A 227 25.45 43.80 31.84
N LEU A 228 26.71 43.88 31.42
CA LEU A 228 27.88 43.98 32.29
C LEU A 228 28.55 45.33 32.02
N PHE A 229 28.68 46.15 33.05
CA PHE A 229 29.36 47.44 32.96
C PHE A 229 30.75 47.34 33.55
N TRP A 230 31.75 47.83 32.82
CA TRP A 230 33.13 47.93 33.28
C TRP A 230 33.50 49.40 33.46
N VAL A 231 33.56 49.86 34.70
CA VAL A 231 33.96 51.22 35.05
C VAL A 231 35.45 51.22 35.40
N PRO A 232 36.31 51.95 34.68
CA PRO A 232 37.73 52.01 35.00
C PRO A 232 38.01 52.60 36.38
N GLY A 233 39.17 52.27 36.94
CA GLY A 233 39.70 52.82 38.18
C GLY A 233 40.13 54.28 38.02
N THR A 234 40.43 54.92 39.16
CA THR A 234 40.83 56.33 39.20
C THR A 234 42.20 56.57 38.59
N PHE A 235 42.34 57.71 37.92
CA PHE A 235 43.64 58.19 37.43
C PHE A 235 44.56 58.53 38.60
N GLU A 236 45.65 57.77 38.77
CA GLU A 236 46.71 58.04 39.74
C GLU A 236 47.94 58.60 39.01
N GLY A 237 48.13 59.93 39.01
CA GLY A 237 49.30 60.57 38.39
C GLY A 237 49.10 62.05 38.07
N ASP A 238 50.07 62.63 37.36
CA ASP A 238 49.96 63.98 36.78
C ASP A 238 49.24 63.90 35.42
N ILE A 239 48.13 64.59 35.23
CA ILE A 239 47.40 64.57 33.94
C ILE A 239 48.14 65.33 32.83
N ASN A 240 49.11 66.18 33.19
CA ASN A 240 49.80 67.05 32.23
C ASN A 240 50.56 66.26 31.17
N TRP A 241 51.14 65.10 31.49
CA TRP A 241 51.83 64.30 30.46
C TRP A 241 50.86 63.69 29.43
N LEU A 242 49.60 63.39 29.81
CA LEU A 242 48.56 62.99 28.86
C LEU A 242 48.10 64.16 27.99
N LYS A 243 48.06 65.38 28.55
CA LYS A 243 47.79 66.61 27.78
C LYS A 243 48.90 66.92 26.79
N GLU A 244 50.17 66.77 27.19
CA GLU A 244 51.32 66.89 26.30
C GLU A 244 51.29 65.82 25.19
N LEU A 245 50.92 64.57 25.52
CA LEU A 245 50.80 63.51 24.52
C LEU A 245 49.67 63.79 23.52
N LEU A 246 48.48 64.19 23.99
CA LEU A 246 47.38 64.62 23.14
C LEU A 246 47.78 65.82 22.28
N ALA A 247 48.50 66.78 22.86
CA ALA A 247 48.98 67.93 22.12
C ALA A 247 49.96 67.54 21.01
N ALA A 248 50.90 66.62 21.30
CA ALA A 248 51.80 66.08 20.29
C ALA A 248 51.04 65.37 19.15
N LEU A 249 50.00 64.59 19.46
CA LEU A 249 49.14 63.93 18.48
C LEU A 249 48.41 64.93 17.58
N LEU A 250 47.79 65.96 18.15
CA LEU A 250 47.04 66.96 17.39
C LEU A 250 47.97 67.81 16.49
N ILE A 251 49.17 68.16 16.97
CA ILE A 251 50.18 68.84 16.14
C ILE A 251 50.64 67.92 15.01
N GLN A 252 50.87 66.63 15.29
CA GLN A 252 51.28 65.66 14.26
C GLN A 252 50.19 65.47 13.20
N GLU A 253 48.91 65.42 13.58
CA GLU A 253 47.78 65.36 12.65
C GLU A 253 47.66 66.62 11.79
N GLY A 254 47.85 67.81 12.39
CA GLY A 254 47.88 69.08 11.66
C GLY A 254 49.01 69.13 10.62
N ILE A 255 50.20 68.68 11.03
CA ILE A 255 51.38 68.55 10.16
C ILE A 255 51.13 67.60 8.97
N LYS A 256 50.50 66.45 9.20
CA LYS A 256 50.18 65.48 8.13
C LYS A 256 49.19 66.04 7.10
N ARG A 257 48.37 67.03 7.45
CA ARG A 257 47.41 67.68 6.54
C ARG A 257 48.04 68.78 5.67
N GLU A 258 49.19 69.33 6.07
CA GLU A 258 49.89 70.40 5.35
C GLU A 258 51.08 69.83 4.55
N SER A 259 50.87 69.56 3.26
CA SER A 259 51.92 69.03 2.38
C SER A 259 52.98 70.10 2.04
N LYS A 260 54.19 70.01 2.61
CA LYS A 260 55.44 70.60 2.07
C LYS A 260 56.70 70.05 2.78
N GLU A 261 57.76 69.83 2.02
CA GLU A 261 59.02 69.14 2.38
C GLU A 261 59.83 69.69 3.57
N ARG A 262 59.43 70.81 4.22
CA ARG A 262 60.10 71.34 5.43
C ARG A 262 59.63 70.69 6.75
N VAL A 263 58.75 69.70 6.68
CA VAL A 263 57.99 69.19 7.83
C VAL A 263 58.51 67.82 8.33
N SER A 264 59.49 67.18 7.66
CA SER A 264 59.94 65.83 8.04
C SER A 264 60.58 65.79 9.44
N GLN A 265 61.50 66.71 9.76
CA GLN A 265 62.24 66.66 11.03
C GLN A 265 61.36 66.94 12.27
N GLY A 266 60.33 67.79 12.12
CA GLY A 266 59.35 68.04 13.18
C GLY A 266 58.39 66.86 13.37
N ALA A 267 58.00 66.22 12.27
CA ALA A 267 57.22 64.99 12.30
C ALA A 267 58.02 63.83 12.93
N ASP A 268 59.32 63.73 12.66
CA ASP A 268 60.23 62.72 13.23
C ASP A 268 60.37 62.90 14.75
N PHE A 269 60.53 64.14 15.22
CA PHE A 269 60.54 64.45 16.66
C PHE A 269 59.22 64.03 17.33
N LEU A 270 58.07 64.42 16.76
CA LEU A 270 56.76 64.08 17.32
C LEU A 270 56.53 62.57 17.30
N HIS A 271 56.93 61.87 16.23
CA HIS A 271 56.84 60.42 16.13
C HIS A 271 57.68 59.73 17.21
N ALA A 272 58.92 60.18 17.43
CA ALA A 272 59.78 59.66 18.48
C ALA A 272 59.25 59.99 19.90
N PHE A 273 58.71 61.20 20.11
CA PHE A 273 58.10 61.61 21.37
C PHE A 273 56.89 60.75 21.73
N ILE A 274 55.96 60.57 20.78
CA ILE A 274 54.77 59.73 20.91
C ILE A 274 55.17 58.27 21.14
N GLY A 275 56.14 57.76 20.37
CA GLY A 275 56.64 56.39 20.48
C GLY A 275 57.20 56.07 21.88
N LYS A 276 57.97 57.00 22.47
CA LYS A 276 58.53 56.85 23.83
C LYS A 276 57.47 56.80 24.93
N GLN A 277 56.30 57.43 24.73
CA GLN A 277 55.23 57.43 25.73
C GLN A 277 54.26 56.25 25.57
N LYS A 278 54.32 55.48 24.47
CA LYS A 278 53.36 54.41 24.18
C LYS A 278 53.38 53.29 25.24
N GLU A 279 54.55 52.85 25.68
CA GLU A 279 54.66 51.81 26.72
C GLU A 279 54.08 52.27 28.06
N ARG A 280 54.44 53.50 28.48
CA ARG A 280 53.89 54.13 29.68
C ARG A 280 52.38 54.32 29.60
N LEU A 281 51.85 54.66 28.42
CA LEU A 281 50.43 54.82 28.16
C LEU A 281 49.68 53.49 28.29
N THR A 282 50.23 52.43 27.69
CA THR A 282 49.67 51.08 27.77
C THR A 282 49.63 50.59 29.22
N GLU A 283 50.72 50.74 29.98
CA GLU A 283 50.77 50.39 31.40
C GLU A 283 49.74 51.19 32.21
N HIS A 284 49.65 52.51 31.96
CA HIS A 284 48.72 53.39 32.63
C HIS A 284 47.25 52.96 32.45
N PHE A 285 46.80 52.81 31.19
CA PHE A 285 45.43 52.38 30.93
C PHE A 285 45.16 50.97 31.47
N SER A 286 46.13 50.07 31.34
CA SER A 286 46.01 48.72 31.89
C SER A 286 45.79 48.74 33.40
N LYS A 287 46.56 49.54 34.12
CA LYS A 287 46.36 49.73 35.55
C LYS A 287 44.97 50.27 35.85
N CYS A 288 44.53 51.34 35.16
CA CYS A 288 43.20 51.93 35.36
C CYS A 288 42.08 50.90 35.16
N TYR A 289 42.06 50.18 34.04
CA TYR A 289 41.00 49.22 33.75
C TYR A 289 40.97 48.03 34.72
N TYR A 290 42.13 47.45 35.04
CA TYR A 290 42.23 46.31 35.95
C TYR A 290 42.19 46.68 37.44
N HIS A 291 42.25 47.97 37.80
CA HIS A 291 41.89 48.47 39.13
C HIS A 291 40.49 49.10 39.15
N GLY A 292 39.68 48.82 38.13
CA GLY A 292 38.30 49.26 38.00
C GLY A 292 37.30 48.30 38.64
N ASP A 293 36.03 48.66 38.49
CA ASP A 293 34.89 47.90 39.00
C ASP A 293 34.08 47.32 37.84
N LEU A 294 33.67 46.06 37.99
CA LEU A 294 32.58 45.46 37.22
C LEU A 294 31.27 45.59 38.00
N LEU A 295 30.23 46.02 37.30
CA LEU A 295 28.90 46.22 37.85
C LEU A 295 27.86 45.49 36.99
N TRP A 296 27.03 44.67 37.62
CA TRP A 296 25.87 44.05 36.97
C TRP A 296 24.80 43.73 38.01
N ASP A 297 23.53 43.93 37.65
CA ASP A 297 22.40 43.80 38.55
C ASP A 297 22.62 44.48 39.93
N GLU A 298 22.95 43.69 40.96
CA GLU A 298 23.24 44.15 42.35
C GLU A 298 24.69 43.86 42.77
N ASN A 299 25.46 43.23 41.89
CA ASN A 299 26.80 42.77 42.18
C ASN A 299 27.85 43.80 41.76
N ARG A 300 28.92 43.84 42.54
CA ARG A 300 30.13 44.62 42.26
C ARG A 300 31.34 43.70 42.42
N VAL A 301 32.21 43.69 41.42
CA VAL A 301 33.50 43.01 41.50
C VAL A 301 34.63 44.01 41.26
N ASP A 302 35.55 44.05 42.20
CA ASP A 302 36.80 44.78 42.11
C ASP A 302 37.82 43.93 41.34
N LEU A 303 38.23 44.43 40.16
CA LEU A 303 39.12 43.70 39.25
C LEU A 303 40.56 43.61 39.74
N SER A 304 40.98 44.45 40.69
CA SER A 304 42.37 44.51 41.16
C SER A 304 42.85 43.17 41.73
N ARG A 305 41.91 42.34 42.18
CA ARG A 305 42.14 41.01 42.77
C ARG A 305 42.50 39.93 41.75
N PHE A 306 42.28 40.17 40.46
CA PHE A 306 42.41 39.17 39.39
C PHE A 306 43.66 39.37 38.51
N GLY A 307 44.35 40.49 38.65
CA GLY A 307 45.49 40.84 37.82
C GLY A 307 45.12 41.08 36.35
N TYR A 308 46.11 41.05 35.45
CA TYR A 308 45.89 41.26 34.03
C TYR A 308 45.40 39.98 33.35
N LEU A 309 44.19 40.03 32.80
CA LEU A 309 43.57 38.94 32.07
C LEU A 309 43.61 39.20 30.56
N SER A 310 43.77 38.16 29.73
CA SER A 310 43.44 38.32 28.31
C SER A 310 41.93 38.52 28.15
N GLN A 311 41.50 39.09 27.02
CA GLN A 311 40.07 39.24 26.72
C GLN A 311 39.30 37.92 26.85
N GLU A 312 39.87 36.81 26.37
CA GLU A 312 39.26 35.48 26.48
C GLU A 312 39.08 35.03 27.93
N LYS A 313 40.13 35.18 28.75
CA LYS A 313 40.07 34.81 30.19
C LYS A 313 39.09 35.69 30.95
N PHE A 314 39.05 36.99 30.65
CA PHE A 314 38.06 37.90 31.23
C PHE A 314 36.63 37.45 30.94
N LEU A 315 36.34 37.08 29.68
CA LEU A 315 35.01 36.61 29.30
C LEU A 315 34.65 35.29 30.01
N THR A 316 35.58 34.35 30.09
CA THR A 316 35.36 33.06 30.78
C THR A 316 35.14 33.22 32.29
N GLU A 317 35.72 34.22 32.92
CA GLU A 317 35.57 34.44 34.36
C GLU A 317 34.23 35.13 34.72
N PHE A 318 33.88 36.20 34.00
CA PHE A 318 32.79 37.09 34.44
C PHE A 318 31.46 36.90 33.70
N ILE A 319 31.47 36.38 32.46
CA ILE A 319 30.23 36.22 31.68
C ILE A 319 29.38 35.02 32.11
N PRO A 320 29.93 33.85 32.52
CA PRO A 320 29.11 32.74 32.98
C PRO A 320 28.11 33.10 34.09
N LEU A 321 28.49 33.98 35.02
CA LEU A 321 27.62 34.44 36.10
C LEU A 321 26.42 35.24 35.58
N LEU A 322 26.61 36.05 34.54
CA LEU A 322 25.52 36.74 33.84
C LEU A 322 24.58 35.74 33.16
N LEU A 323 25.16 34.77 32.44
CA LEU A 323 24.42 33.78 31.67
C LEU A 323 23.61 32.83 32.58
N GLU A 324 24.14 32.44 33.73
CA GLU A 324 23.43 31.64 34.74
C GLU A 324 22.20 32.38 35.28
N ARG A 325 22.32 33.68 35.54
CA ARG A 325 21.16 34.48 35.97
C ARG A 325 20.14 34.64 34.84
N ARG A 326 20.61 34.78 33.60
CA ARG A 326 19.74 34.98 32.43
C ARG A 326 19.01 33.70 32.00
N PHE A 327 19.71 32.58 32.06
CA PHE A 327 19.25 31.26 31.63
C PHE A 327 19.35 30.24 32.79
N PRO A 328 18.60 30.44 33.87
CA PRO A 328 18.75 29.68 35.12
C PRO A 328 18.46 28.18 34.97
N LYS A 329 17.76 27.78 33.89
CA LYS A 329 17.43 26.39 33.60
C LYS A 329 18.31 25.76 32.52
N HIS A 330 19.28 26.49 31.96
CA HIS A 330 20.16 25.94 30.91
C HIS A 330 20.96 24.73 31.41
N SER A 331 21.45 24.78 32.66
CA SER A 331 22.20 23.69 33.28
C SER A 331 21.44 22.37 33.37
N ARG A 332 20.10 22.39 33.34
CA ARG A 332 19.25 21.18 33.32
C ARG A 332 19.24 20.46 31.99
N ILE A 333 19.61 21.16 30.92
CA ILE A 333 19.54 20.67 29.53
C ILE A 333 20.88 20.84 28.81
N GLN A 334 21.94 21.23 29.52
CA GLN A 334 23.24 21.52 28.92
C GLN A 334 23.77 20.27 28.20
N PRO A 335 24.32 20.42 26.99
CA PRO A 335 25.02 19.31 26.34
C PRO A 335 26.23 18.85 27.16
N TYR A 336 26.64 17.59 26.98
CA TYR A 336 27.92 17.06 27.44
C TYR A 336 28.96 17.00 26.31
N MET A 337 28.72 17.75 25.23
CA MET A 337 29.60 17.86 24.06
C MET A 337 29.48 19.25 23.43
N ASP A 338 30.57 19.79 22.88
CA ASP A 338 30.62 21.20 22.46
C ASP A 338 29.91 21.50 21.13
N ALA A 339 30.10 20.65 20.12
CA ALA A 339 29.57 20.88 18.79
C ALA A 339 29.16 19.58 18.11
N LEU A 340 28.05 19.64 17.37
CA LEU A 340 27.57 18.54 16.55
C LEU A 340 28.49 18.37 15.33
N PRO A 341 28.99 17.15 15.06
CA PRO A 341 29.75 16.89 13.84
C PRO A 341 28.96 17.24 12.57
N PRO A 342 29.60 17.81 11.52
CA PRO A 342 28.91 18.08 10.26
C PRO A 342 28.28 16.82 9.68
N GLY A 343 27.02 16.90 9.25
CA GLY A 343 26.29 15.76 8.65
C GLY A 343 25.57 14.84 9.64
N ILE A 344 25.95 14.84 10.93
CA ILE A 344 25.39 13.91 11.93
C ILE A 344 23.87 14.06 12.10
N LEU A 345 23.33 15.25 11.87
CA LEU A 345 21.89 15.51 11.96
C LEU A 345 21.11 14.69 10.92
N LYS A 346 21.67 14.54 9.71
CA LYS A 346 21.04 13.77 8.62
C LYS A 346 21.07 12.28 8.92
N ASP A 347 22.19 11.79 9.45
CA ASP A 347 22.34 10.39 9.84
C ASP A 347 21.42 10.08 11.03
N MET A 348 21.38 10.94 12.05
CA MET A 348 20.44 10.82 13.17
C MET A 348 18.98 10.86 12.73
N LEU A 349 18.63 11.66 11.72
CA LEU A 349 17.26 11.70 11.17
C LEU A 349 16.85 10.36 10.56
N ASN A 350 17.73 9.75 9.77
CA ASN A 350 17.44 8.51 9.06
C ASN A 350 17.58 7.26 9.92
N ASP A 351 18.57 7.22 10.81
CA ASP A 351 18.95 6.00 11.52
C ASP A 351 18.36 5.91 12.94
N PHE A 352 17.86 7.03 13.49
CA PHE A 352 17.27 7.05 14.84
C PHE A 352 15.91 7.76 14.94
N LEU A 353 15.78 9.00 14.49
CA LEU A 353 14.54 9.75 14.71
C LEU A 353 13.36 9.17 13.92
N SER A 354 13.58 8.75 12.68
CA SER A 354 12.57 8.09 11.84
C SER A 354 12.06 6.77 12.44
N SER A 355 12.98 5.93 12.95
CA SER A 355 12.68 4.61 13.50
C SER A 355 12.20 4.66 14.95
N GLY A 356 12.58 5.70 15.69
CA GLY A 356 12.39 5.82 17.14
C GLY A 356 13.25 4.85 17.96
N LEU A 357 14.10 4.05 17.31
CA LEU A 357 14.91 3.01 17.95
C LEU A 357 16.29 2.91 17.31
N LEU A 358 17.33 2.94 18.12
CA LEU A 358 18.71 2.65 17.70
C LEU A 358 19.30 1.55 18.58
N VAL A 359 19.71 0.46 17.96
CA VAL A 359 20.55 -0.57 18.61
C VAL A 359 21.99 -0.35 18.18
N VAL A 360 22.89 -0.16 19.12
CA VAL A 360 24.32 0.09 18.84
C VAL A 360 25.06 -1.23 18.94
N GLU A 361 25.22 -1.89 17.79
CA GLU A 361 25.91 -3.18 17.68
C GLU A 361 27.33 -3.03 17.11
N ASP A 362 27.59 -1.94 16.38
CA ASP A 362 28.81 -1.74 15.61
C ASP A 362 29.40 -0.33 15.79
N ARG A 363 30.65 -0.16 15.33
CA ARG A 363 31.37 1.12 15.43
C ARG A 363 30.80 2.21 14.52
N SER A 364 30.06 1.86 13.47
CA SER A 364 29.47 2.85 12.54
C SER A 364 28.43 3.74 13.24
N ARG A 365 27.72 3.20 14.24
CA ARG A 365 26.69 3.89 15.02
C ARG A 365 27.21 4.65 16.24
N PHE A 366 28.52 4.63 16.51
CA PHE A 366 29.11 5.31 17.67
C PHE A 366 28.97 6.84 17.58
N GLY A 367 29.07 7.42 16.38
CA GLY A 367 28.86 8.86 16.20
C GLY A 367 27.45 9.30 16.61
N ILE A 368 26.43 8.52 16.25
CA ILE A 368 25.03 8.81 16.65
C ILE A 368 24.86 8.58 18.15
N ARG A 369 25.41 7.49 18.70
CA ARG A 369 25.40 7.22 20.15
C ARG A 369 25.92 8.40 20.95
N ASP A 370 27.07 8.95 20.56
CA ASP A 370 27.71 10.04 21.28
C ASP A 370 26.83 11.31 21.27
N VAL A 371 26.07 11.56 20.19
CA VAL A 371 25.06 12.63 20.15
C VAL A 371 23.83 12.32 21.02
N LEU A 372 23.37 11.06 21.04
CA LEU A 372 22.25 10.67 21.90
C LEU A 372 22.58 10.85 23.39
N GLU A 373 23.77 10.42 23.80
CA GLU A 373 24.26 10.55 25.19
C GLU A 373 24.66 12.00 25.51
N GLY A 374 25.32 12.68 24.57
CA GLY A 374 25.85 14.02 24.76
C GLY A 374 24.82 15.14 24.66
N LEU A 375 23.69 14.93 23.98
CA LEU A 375 22.71 15.99 23.74
C LEU A 375 21.26 15.59 24.05
N LEU A 376 20.74 14.51 23.45
CA LEU A 376 19.32 14.18 23.58
C LEU A 376 18.97 13.64 24.98
N MET A 377 19.91 12.95 25.64
CA MET A 377 19.74 12.43 26.98
C MET A 377 19.70 13.54 28.05
N PRO A 378 20.61 14.55 28.06
CA PRO A 378 20.46 15.74 28.90
C PRO A 378 19.11 16.45 28.72
N MET A 379 18.61 16.52 27.49
CA MET A 379 17.30 17.11 27.20
C MET A 379 16.11 16.21 27.61
N GLY A 380 16.37 14.98 28.06
CA GLY A 380 15.36 14.01 28.48
C GLY A 380 14.51 13.46 27.33
N LEU A 381 15.04 13.44 26.11
CA LEU A 381 14.32 13.03 24.90
C LEU A 381 14.50 11.53 24.58
N VAL A 382 15.52 10.89 25.16
CA VAL A 382 15.92 9.51 24.87
C VAL A 382 16.02 8.69 26.15
N LYS A 383 15.59 7.43 26.07
CA LYS A 383 15.75 6.44 27.13
C LYS A 383 16.76 5.37 26.71
N LYS A 384 17.76 5.11 27.57
CA LYS A 384 18.77 4.08 27.35
C LYS A 384 18.40 2.78 28.07
N LYS A 385 18.51 1.65 27.36
CA LYS A 385 18.38 0.28 27.90
C LYS A 385 19.55 -0.55 27.37
N GLY A 386 20.65 -0.64 28.14
CA GLY A 386 21.87 -1.30 27.67
C GLY A 386 22.45 -0.63 26.43
N ASN A 387 22.52 -1.36 25.31
CA ASN A 387 22.99 -0.86 24.00
C ASN A 387 21.85 -0.34 23.09
N GLN A 388 20.63 -0.29 23.61
CA GLN A 388 19.45 0.17 22.89
C GLN A 388 19.03 1.57 23.37
N TYR A 389 18.72 2.45 22.43
CA TYR A 389 18.23 3.80 22.66
C TYR A 389 16.84 3.94 22.05
N GLU A 390 15.90 4.45 22.84
CA GLU A 390 14.50 4.65 22.47
C GLU A 390 14.17 6.14 22.48
N LEU A 391 13.60 6.66 21.39
CA LEU A 391 13.01 8.00 21.34
C LEU A 391 11.70 7.99 22.13
N GLN A 392 11.76 8.41 23.39
CA GLN A 392 10.59 8.42 24.27
C GLN A 392 10.46 9.76 24.98
N VAL A 393 9.71 10.67 24.36
CA VAL A 393 9.35 11.95 24.98
C VAL A 393 8.02 11.76 25.71
N ASN A 394 7.99 11.98 27.02
CA ASN A 394 6.74 12.07 27.78
C ASN A 394 6.52 13.53 28.18
N PRO A 395 5.64 14.28 27.50
CA PRO A 395 5.42 15.70 27.78
C PRO A 395 4.96 16.02 29.20
N LYS A 396 4.44 15.04 29.96
CA LYS A 396 4.07 15.24 31.37
C LYS A 396 5.28 15.17 32.30
N LYS A 397 6.29 14.36 31.95
CA LYS A 397 7.48 14.12 32.76
C LYS A 397 8.68 14.96 32.33
N ASN A 398 8.83 15.21 31.03
CA ASN A 398 9.91 16.01 30.48
C ASN A 398 9.58 17.51 30.64
N GLU A 399 10.41 18.22 31.40
CA GLU A 399 10.20 19.64 31.70
C GLU A 399 10.19 20.52 30.45
N LEU A 400 11.13 20.29 29.53
CA LEU A 400 11.32 21.07 28.30
C LEU A 400 10.14 20.90 27.34
N ALA A 401 9.67 19.66 27.15
CA ALA A 401 8.49 19.36 26.36
C ALA A 401 7.21 19.94 27.01
N ARG A 402 7.06 19.83 28.34
CA ARG A 402 5.93 20.44 29.06
C ARG A 402 5.88 21.96 28.86
N TYR A 403 7.04 22.61 28.99
CA TYR A 403 7.16 24.04 28.74
C TYR A 403 6.80 24.37 27.28
N PHE A 404 7.24 23.57 26.31
CA PHE A 404 6.89 23.72 24.89
C PHE A 404 5.38 23.76 24.66
N PHE A 405 4.65 22.77 25.19
CA PHE A 405 3.19 22.73 25.05
C PHE A 405 2.47 23.82 25.84
N SER A 406 3.03 24.29 26.95
CA SER A 406 2.47 25.44 27.68
C SER A 406 2.53 26.73 26.86
N GLN A 407 3.60 26.94 26.08
CA GLN A 407 3.76 28.10 25.21
C GLN A 407 2.85 28.04 23.98
N MET A 408 2.55 26.84 23.47
CA MET A 408 1.56 26.69 22.40
C MET A 408 0.12 26.99 22.86
N ALA A 409 -0.18 26.86 24.16
CA ALA A 409 -1.51 27.10 24.74
C ALA A 409 -2.62 26.33 23.99
N GLU A 410 -3.81 26.93 23.80
CA GLU A 410 -4.92 26.34 23.03
C GLU A 410 -4.84 26.60 21.53
N ARG A 411 -3.79 27.26 21.03
CA ARG A 411 -3.64 27.56 19.60
C ARG A 411 -3.49 26.25 18.80
N GLU A 412 -4.21 26.15 17.68
CA GLU A 412 -4.11 25.00 16.78
C GLU A 412 -2.74 24.91 16.12
N THR A 413 -2.21 26.05 15.67
CA THR A 413 -0.86 26.17 15.10
C THR A 413 -0.15 27.41 15.64
N VAL A 414 1.18 27.34 15.72
CA VAL A 414 2.07 28.42 16.16
C VAL A 414 3.21 28.58 15.17
N PRO A 415 3.59 29.81 14.77
CA PRO A 415 4.76 30.05 13.93
C PRO A 415 6.05 29.47 14.53
N LEU A 416 6.86 28.83 13.69
CA LEU A 416 8.14 28.23 14.10
C LEU A 416 9.08 29.26 14.74
N GLU A 417 9.17 30.44 14.13
CA GLU A 417 10.05 31.53 14.58
C GLU A 417 9.65 32.09 15.95
N GLU A 418 8.35 32.21 16.22
CA GLU A 418 7.82 32.66 17.53
C GLU A 418 8.23 31.67 18.63
N MET A 419 8.08 30.37 18.37
CA MET A 419 8.51 29.32 19.30
C MET A 419 10.02 29.32 19.50
N TYR A 420 10.81 29.53 18.45
CA TYR A 420 12.26 29.60 18.55
C TYR A 420 12.69 30.73 19.50
N TRP A 421 12.24 31.97 19.26
CA TRP A 421 12.64 33.11 20.08
C TRP A 421 12.21 32.99 21.54
N THR A 422 11.05 32.38 21.78
CA THR A 422 10.56 32.07 23.14
C THR A 422 11.52 31.15 23.90
N PHE A 423 12.09 30.15 23.23
CA PHE A 423 13.06 29.23 23.83
C PHE A 423 14.49 29.79 23.86
N ARG A 424 14.87 30.53 22.83
CA ARG A 424 16.19 31.14 22.67
C ARG A 424 16.44 32.23 23.70
N LYS A 425 15.41 33.03 24.04
CA LYS A 425 15.47 34.15 24.99
C LYS A 425 14.72 33.88 26.30
N GLY A 426 14.10 32.71 26.45
CA GLY A 426 13.49 32.24 27.69
C GLY A 426 14.52 31.69 28.68
N GLU A 427 14.05 31.04 29.75
CA GLU A 427 14.89 30.57 30.88
C GLU A 427 15.92 29.46 30.51
N TYR A 428 15.74 28.81 29.36
CA TYR A 428 16.60 27.71 28.90
C TYR A 428 17.74 28.16 27.98
N GLY A 429 17.64 29.36 27.37
CA GLY A 429 18.67 29.88 26.46
C GLY A 429 19.01 28.94 25.30
N LEU A 430 18.01 28.28 24.69
CA LEU A 430 18.23 27.19 23.75
C LEU A 430 18.69 27.72 22.38
N LEU A 431 19.89 27.33 21.95
CA LEU A 431 20.42 27.68 20.62
C LEU A 431 19.66 26.96 19.50
N MET A 432 19.67 27.53 18.29
CA MET A 432 18.96 26.97 17.13
C MET A 432 19.20 25.46 16.93
N PRO A 433 20.44 24.93 16.89
CA PRO A 433 20.64 23.49 16.65
C PRO A 433 19.97 22.60 17.71
N HIS A 434 19.99 23.02 18.98
CA HIS A 434 19.35 22.29 20.07
C HIS A 434 17.82 22.39 20.00
N PHE A 435 17.30 23.56 19.61
CA PHE A 435 15.87 23.76 19.38
C PHE A 435 15.36 22.92 18.21
N GLU A 436 16.10 22.86 17.10
CA GLU A 436 15.76 22.02 15.95
C GLU A 436 15.69 20.54 16.36
N ILE A 437 16.63 20.07 17.18
CA ILE A 437 16.64 18.69 17.67
C ILE A 437 15.46 18.40 18.60
N LEU A 438 15.12 19.32 19.51
CA LEU A 438 13.90 19.23 20.32
C LEU A 438 12.67 19.08 19.42
N LEU A 439 12.54 19.94 18.41
CA LEU A 439 11.42 19.92 17.49
C LEU A 439 11.34 18.64 16.69
N LEU A 440 12.45 18.20 16.11
CA LEU A 440 12.50 16.95 15.35
C LEU A 440 12.16 15.77 16.25
N ALA A 441 12.68 15.70 17.48
CA ALA A 441 12.30 14.69 18.45
C ALA A 441 10.80 14.72 18.74
N LEU A 442 10.18 15.89 18.92
CA LEU A 442 8.74 16.03 19.14
C LEU A 442 7.89 15.69 17.91
N LEU A 443 8.36 16.01 16.70
CA LEU A 443 7.69 15.70 15.43
C LEU A 443 7.72 14.20 15.14
N PHE A 444 8.88 13.55 15.26
CA PHE A 444 9.04 12.12 15.01
C PHE A 444 8.45 11.26 16.13
N SER A 445 8.53 11.72 17.38
CA SER A 445 7.73 11.15 18.47
C SER A 445 6.26 11.56 18.40
N GLY A 446 5.80 12.23 17.33
CA GLY A 446 4.42 12.61 16.97
C GLY A 446 3.63 13.45 17.97
N HIS A 447 4.32 14.12 18.87
CA HIS A 447 3.74 15.14 19.74
C HIS A 447 3.52 16.48 19.03
N LEU A 448 4.07 16.65 17.82
CA LEU A 448 3.86 17.81 16.95
C LEU A 448 3.54 17.40 15.51
N VAL A 449 2.94 18.32 14.77
CA VAL A 449 2.76 18.26 13.31
C VAL A 449 3.38 19.49 12.68
N ALA A 450 4.12 19.32 11.58
CA ALA A 450 4.75 20.43 10.86
C ALA A 450 3.91 20.90 9.67
N TYR A 451 3.90 22.20 9.41
CA TYR A 451 3.18 22.83 8.30
C TYR A 451 4.09 23.71 7.45
N ARG A 452 3.87 23.67 6.13
CA ARG A 452 4.39 24.65 5.16
C ARG A 452 3.20 25.41 4.58
N GLY A 453 2.97 26.63 5.05
CA GLY A 453 1.70 27.34 4.86
C GLY A 453 0.57 26.53 5.49
N MET A 454 -0.43 26.16 4.69
CA MET A 454 -1.55 25.29 5.13
C MET A 454 -1.28 23.79 4.93
N LYS A 455 -0.19 23.40 4.25
CA LYS A 455 0.08 21.99 3.91
C LYS A 455 0.85 21.28 5.03
N ARG A 456 0.27 20.21 5.58
CA ARG A 456 0.93 19.29 6.52
C ARG A 456 2.12 18.57 5.86
N LYS A 457 3.20 18.41 6.62
CA LYS A 457 4.40 17.67 6.26
C LYS A 457 4.44 16.34 7.01
N GLY A 458 4.54 15.25 6.26
CA GLY A 458 4.67 13.90 6.81
C GLY A 458 6.12 13.57 7.23
N PRO A 459 6.31 12.51 8.03
CA PRO A 459 7.62 12.10 8.55
C PRO A 459 8.67 11.84 7.46
N ASP A 460 8.29 11.28 6.30
CA ASP A 460 9.23 11.01 5.19
C ASP A 460 9.75 12.28 4.50
N GLU A 461 8.94 13.33 4.44
CA GLU A 461 9.38 14.63 3.93
C GLU A 461 10.29 15.32 4.96
N LEU A 462 10.00 15.16 6.26
CA LEU A 462 10.81 15.67 7.36
C LEU A 462 12.17 14.96 7.44
N ALA A 463 12.24 13.64 7.23
CA ALA A 463 13.49 12.90 7.23
C ALA A 463 14.43 13.36 6.10
N ARG A 464 13.86 13.70 4.93
CA ARG A 464 14.63 14.18 3.77
C ARG A 464 15.06 15.64 3.86
N SER A 465 14.21 16.51 4.37
CA SER A 465 14.40 17.97 4.32
C SER A 465 14.66 18.64 5.67
N GLY A 466 14.58 17.88 6.76
CA GLY A 466 14.62 18.41 8.12
C GLY A 466 13.51 19.43 8.35
N LEU A 467 13.86 20.55 8.98
CA LEU A 467 12.92 21.66 9.22
C LEU A 467 12.87 22.69 8.07
N LYS A 468 13.57 22.44 6.95
CA LYS A 468 13.70 23.41 5.88
C LYS A 468 12.35 23.69 5.20
N GLY A 469 11.90 24.94 5.29
CA GLY A 469 10.65 25.39 4.68
C GLY A 469 9.39 25.12 5.51
N ILE A 470 9.52 24.69 6.76
CA ILE A 470 8.43 24.65 7.74
C ILE A 470 8.16 26.09 8.22
N THR A 471 6.89 26.49 8.25
CA THR A 471 6.45 27.81 8.68
C THR A 471 5.75 27.79 10.03
N ALA A 472 5.03 26.72 10.34
CA ALA A 472 4.24 26.60 11.57
C ALA A 472 4.23 25.17 12.13
N LEU A 473 3.93 25.06 13.42
CA LEU A 473 3.85 23.82 14.19
C LEU A 473 2.47 23.70 14.81
N GLY A 474 1.84 22.54 14.69
CA GLY A 474 0.60 22.20 15.36
C GLY A 474 0.78 21.08 16.38
N LYS A 475 -0.24 20.86 17.21
CA LYS A 475 -0.24 19.78 18.21
C LYS A 475 -0.27 18.41 17.52
N GLY A 476 0.47 17.47 18.09
CA GLY A 476 0.54 16.09 17.63
C GLY A 476 -0.74 15.32 17.83
N GLU A 477 -0.95 14.35 16.94
CA GLU A 477 -2.11 13.46 16.93
C GLU A 477 -1.72 12.04 17.37
N ILE A 478 -0.94 11.86 18.43
CA ILE A 478 -0.64 10.50 18.91
C ILE A 478 -1.72 9.93 19.81
N LEU A 479 -1.89 8.61 19.73
CA LEU A 479 -2.71 7.79 20.62
C LEU A 479 -2.31 7.93 22.10
N GLY A 480 -3.31 8.14 22.97
CA GLY A 480 -3.14 8.13 24.41
C GLY A 480 -2.54 6.82 24.94
N GLU A 481 -1.95 6.86 26.14
CA GLU A 481 -1.30 5.68 26.78
C GLU A 481 -2.26 4.49 26.95
N GLN A 482 -3.53 4.76 27.27
CA GLN A 482 -4.57 3.73 27.41
C GLN A 482 -4.87 3.04 26.08
N THR A 483 -5.07 3.82 25.01
CA THR A 483 -5.30 3.29 23.66
C THR A 483 -4.09 2.52 23.14
N ARG A 484 -2.86 2.95 23.48
CA ARG A 484 -1.62 2.24 23.11
C ARG A 484 -1.51 0.85 23.74
N LYS A 485 -1.91 0.69 25.00
CA LYS A 485 -1.97 -0.64 25.64
C LYS A 485 -3.04 -1.54 25.01
N ALA A 486 -4.21 -0.99 24.71
CA ALA A 486 -5.25 -1.74 24.01
C ALA A 486 -4.82 -2.14 22.59
N MET A 487 -4.01 -1.30 21.91
CA MET A 487 -3.44 -1.59 20.59
C MET A 487 -2.54 -2.83 20.60
N SER A 488 -1.68 -2.99 21.62
CA SER A 488 -0.75 -4.13 21.69
C SER A 488 -1.44 -5.49 21.87
N GLU A 489 -2.67 -5.49 22.39
CA GLU A 489 -3.45 -6.71 22.65
C GLU A 489 -4.49 -6.99 21.56
N HIS A 490 -4.62 -6.11 20.56
CA HIS A 490 -5.71 -6.18 19.58
C HIS A 490 -5.50 -7.28 18.52
N PRO A 491 -6.45 -8.22 18.34
CA PRO A 491 -6.28 -9.39 17.47
C PRO A 491 -6.19 -9.04 15.97
N LEU A 492 -6.88 -8.00 15.50
CA LEU A 492 -6.81 -7.55 14.09
C LEU A 492 -5.59 -6.68 13.75
N ILE A 493 -4.81 -6.23 14.75
CA ILE A 493 -3.61 -5.42 14.50
C ILE A 493 -2.44 -6.34 14.15
N PRO A 494 -1.70 -6.11 13.05
CA PRO A 494 -0.55 -6.92 12.69
C PRO A 494 0.52 -6.97 13.80
N ARG A 495 1.12 -8.15 14.02
CA ARG A 495 2.14 -8.34 15.08
C ARG A 495 3.28 -7.32 15.02
N LYS A 496 3.71 -6.92 13.81
CA LYS A 496 4.77 -5.91 13.61
C LYS A 496 4.51 -4.57 14.31
N PHE A 497 3.24 -4.20 14.52
CA PHE A 497 2.87 -2.94 15.19
C PHE A 497 2.50 -3.11 16.66
N ARG A 498 2.42 -4.34 17.19
CA ARG A 498 2.09 -4.59 18.61
C ARG A 498 3.27 -4.32 19.53
N ASP A 499 4.48 -4.65 19.07
CA ASP A 499 5.72 -4.55 19.86
C ASP A 499 6.54 -3.27 19.58
N MET A 500 6.16 -2.50 18.56
CA MET A 500 6.88 -1.31 18.14
C MET A 500 6.45 -0.07 18.93
N PRO A 501 7.37 0.82 19.34
CA PRO A 501 6.98 2.08 19.97
C PRO A 501 6.13 2.92 19.01
N VAL A 502 4.98 3.39 19.49
CA VAL A 502 4.03 4.19 18.69
C VAL A 502 4.60 5.57 18.42
N THR A 503 5.18 5.73 17.23
CA THR A 503 5.55 7.00 16.60
C THR A 503 4.45 7.44 15.63
N LEU A 504 4.44 8.72 15.21
CA LEU A 504 3.48 9.17 14.19
C LEU A 504 3.59 8.38 12.89
N ALA A 505 4.82 8.04 12.48
CA ALA A 505 5.08 7.26 11.28
C ALA A 505 4.46 5.85 11.39
N SER A 506 4.72 5.14 12.50
CA SER A 506 4.13 3.81 12.71
C SER A 506 2.60 3.86 12.81
N GLN A 507 2.04 4.94 13.37
CA GLN A 507 0.59 5.15 13.48
C GLN A 507 -0.05 5.41 12.12
N GLU A 508 0.59 6.24 11.28
CA GLU A 508 0.15 6.50 9.91
C GLU A 508 0.27 5.25 9.04
N GLU A 509 1.36 4.48 9.18
CA GLU A 509 1.57 3.21 8.47
C GLU A 509 0.50 2.18 8.86
N LEU A 510 0.27 1.97 10.16
CA LEU A 510 -0.79 1.08 10.65
C LEU A 510 -2.16 1.49 10.12
N TRP A 511 -2.50 2.78 10.17
CA TRP A 511 -3.78 3.26 9.67
C TRP A 511 -3.92 3.09 8.15
N SER A 512 -2.83 3.29 7.40
CA SER A 512 -2.80 3.04 5.97
C SER A 512 -3.02 1.56 5.65
N GLU A 513 -2.39 0.66 6.41
CA GLU A 513 -2.54 -0.78 6.23
C GLU A 513 -3.93 -1.30 6.61
N LEU A 514 -4.55 -0.76 7.66
CA LEU A 514 -5.95 -1.07 7.99
C LEU A 514 -6.90 -0.60 6.89
N LYS A 515 -6.67 0.58 6.30
CA LYS A 515 -7.46 1.08 5.17
C LYS A 515 -7.32 0.21 3.93
N SER A 516 -6.12 -0.27 3.61
CA SER A 516 -5.92 -1.13 2.43
C SER A 516 -6.52 -2.52 2.61
N ARG A 517 -6.50 -3.07 3.84
CA ARG A 517 -7.08 -4.38 4.15
C ARG A 517 -8.61 -4.39 4.21
N LYS A 518 -9.25 -3.24 4.48
CA LYS A 518 -10.71 -3.16 4.66
C LYS A 518 -11.51 -3.78 3.51
N ALA A 519 -11.17 -3.45 2.26
CA ALA A 519 -11.94 -3.90 1.10
C ALA A 519 -11.94 -5.43 0.98
N GLY A 520 -10.76 -6.06 1.04
CA GLY A 520 -10.64 -7.52 0.98
C GLY A 520 -11.30 -8.21 2.18
N ALA A 521 -11.13 -7.67 3.39
CA ALA A 521 -11.74 -8.26 4.59
C ALA A 521 -13.28 -8.23 4.54
N LEU A 522 -13.89 -7.17 4.02
CA LEU A 522 -15.35 -7.09 3.86
C LEU A 522 -15.84 -8.05 2.76
N GLU A 523 -15.15 -8.12 1.62
CA GLU A 523 -15.47 -9.06 0.53
C GLU A 523 -15.41 -10.52 0.99
N ASP A 524 -14.38 -10.88 1.78
CA ASP A 524 -14.22 -12.21 2.36
C ASP A 524 -15.35 -12.58 3.34
N LEU A 525 -15.83 -11.61 4.12
CA LEU A 525 -16.93 -11.80 5.07
C LEU A 525 -18.29 -11.88 4.36
N GLU A 526 -18.52 -11.06 3.33
CA GLU A 526 -19.73 -11.12 2.49
C GLU A 526 -19.81 -12.44 1.71
N THR A 527 -18.67 -12.93 1.21
CA THR A 527 -18.58 -14.24 0.56
C THR A 527 -18.92 -15.36 1.53
N LEU A 528 -18.37 -15.32 2.76
CA LEU A 528 -18.67 -16.31 3.79
C LEU A 528 -20.14 -16.27 4.20
N LYS A 529 -20.71 -15.08 4.40
CA LYS A 529 -22.13 -14.88 4.68
C LYS A 529 -23.01 -15.50 3.60
N SER A 530 -22.70 -15.24 2.33
CA SER A 530 -23.44 -15.80 1.19
C SER A 530 -23.38 -17.33 1.16
N LYS A 531 -22.22 -17.93 1.50
CA LYS A 531 -22.08 -19.39 1.63
C LYS A 531 -22.89 -19.97 2.79
N ILE A 532 -22.95 -19.28 3.93
CA ILE A 532 -23.81 -19.69 5.05
C ILE A 532 -25.29 -19.63 4.66
N GLU A 533 -25.71 -18.54 4.00
CA GLU A 533 -27.09 -18.37 3.52
C GLU A 533 -27.48 -19.45 2.49
N TRP A 534 -26.55 -19.84 1.62
CA TRP A 534 -26.72 -20.98 0.71
C TRP A 534 -26.86 -22.31 1.46
N ALA A 535 -26.10 -22.53 2.54
CA ALA A 535 -26.11 -23.78 3.30
C ALA A 535 -27.33 -23.93 4.23
N LEU A 536 -27.91 -22.81 4.70
CA LEU A 536 -28.99 -22.74 5.69
C LEU A 536 -30.25 -23.57 5.37
N PRO A 537 -30.72 -23.66 4.10
CA PRO A 537 -31.93 -24.40 3.75
C PRO A 537 -31.76 -25.93 3.73
N PHE A 538 -30.52 -26.44 3.77
CA PHE A 538 -30.27 -27.87 3.63
C PHE A 538 -30.50 -28.62 4.94
N GLU A 539 -31.30 -29.70 4.89
CA GLU A 539 -31.56 -30.56 6.06
C GLU A 539 -30.27 -31.16 6.67
N ALA A 540 -29.23 -31.37 5.84
CA ALA A 540 -27.92 -31.86 6.29
C ALA A 540 -27.24 -30.93 7.32
N PHE A 541 -27.58 -29.64 7.34
CA PHE A 541 -26.93 -28.63 8.18
C PHE A 541 -27.87 -27.96 9.18
N LYS A 542 -29.07 -28.52 9.38
CA LYS A 542 -30.11 -27.96 10.24
C LYS A 542 -29.65 -27.68 11.68
N ASN A 543 -28.72 -28.49 12.18
CA ASN A 543 -28.21 -28.40 13.55
C ASN A 543 -26.89 -27.61 13.66
N MET A 544 -26.43 -26.95 12.59
CA MET A 544 -25.22 -26.13 12.62
C MET A 544 -25.49 -24.74 13.26
N PRO A 545 -24.54 -24.17 14.02
CA PRO A 545 -24.69 -22.88 14.70
C PRO A 545 -24.56 -21.67 13.76
N PHE A 546 -25.04 -21.77 12.51
CA PHE A 546 -24.91 -20.73 11.48
C PHE A 546 -25.51 -19.38 11.88
N LYS A 547 -26.58 -19.38 12.70
CA LYS A 547 -27.19 -18.12 13.19
C LYS A 547 -26.26 -17.34 14.12
N GLU A 548 -25.50 -18.04 14.96
CA GLU A 548 -24.52 -17.41 15.86
C GLU A 548 -23.34 -16.88 15.06
N VAL A 549 -22.83 -17.65 14.09
CA VAL A 549 -21.74 -17.22 13.20
C VAL A 549 -22.15 -16.02 12.32
N LEU A 550 -23.40 -15.95 11.84
CA LEU A 550 -23.89 -14.80 11.09
C LEU A 550 -23.94 -13.52 11.94
N ALA A 551 -24.25 -13.64 13.24
CA ALA A 551 -24.17 -12.53 14.18
C ALA A 551 -22.71 -12.09 14.38
N ASP A 552 -21.79 -13.05 14.60
CA ASP A 552 -20.36 -12.76 14.74
C ASP A 552 -19.77 -12.09 13.49
N ILE A 553 -20.17 -12.52 12.28
CA ILE A 553 -19.78 -11.89 11.01
C ILE A 553 -20.29 -10.45 10.95
N SER A 554 -21.54 -10.19 11.36
CA SER A 554 -22.13 -8.85 11.35
C SER A 554 -21.41 -7.91 12.31
N ASP A 555 -21.04 -8.39 13.50
CA ASP A 555 -20.27 -7.62 14.49
C ASP A 555 -18.86 -7.29 13.96
N LEU A 556 -18.22 -8.25 13.29
CA LEU A 556 -16.91 -8.03 12.67
C LEU A 556 -16.97 -7.07 11.47
N MET A 557 -18.05 -7.10 10.67
CA MET A 557 -18.26 -6.10 9.62
C MET A 557 -18.43 -4.70 10.21
N ALA A 558 -19.20 -4.55 11.30
CA ALA A 558 -19.36 -3.28 12.00
C ALA A 558 -18.03 -2.72 12.54
N GLN A 559 -17.14 -3.60 13.04
CA GLN A 559 -15.78 -3.25 13.43
C GLN A 559 -14.97 -2.67 12.26
N TRP A 560 -15.06 -3.25 11.06
CA TRP A 560 -14.40 -2.74 9.85
C TRP A 560 -15.02 -1.45 9.31
N ASP A 561 -16.29 -1.17 9.60
CA ASP A 561 -16.96 0.08 9.22
C ASP A 561 -16.44 1.32 9.95
N GLU A 562 -15.85 1.16 11.13
CA GLU A 562 -15.16 2.24 11.84
C GLU A 562 -13.90 2.73 11.10
N VAL A 563 -13.35 1.91 10.19
CA VAL A 563 -12.23 2.32 9.32
C VAL A 563 -12.77 3.22 8.19
N LYS A 564 -12.74 4.54 8.42
CA LYS A 564 -13.20 5.57 7.48
C LYS A 564 -12.04 6.37 6.88
N VAL A 565 -12.09 6.61 5.57
CA VAL A 565 -11.03 7.30 4.82
C VAL A 565 -10.91 8.78 5.24
N SER A 566 -11.98 9.38 5.74
CA SER A 566 -12.03 10.78 6.18
C SER A 566 -11.38 11.05 7.54
N LEU A 567 -11.08 10.01 8.34
CA LEU A 567 -10.52 10.18 9.68
C LEU A 567 -8.99 10.24 9.66
N THR A 568 -8.44 11.06 10.56
CA THR A 568 -7.00 11.09 10.82
C THR A 568 -6.54 9.76 11.43
N SER A 569 -5.23 9.45 11.37
CA SER A 569 -4.71 8.19 11.90
C SER A 569 -5.01 8.03 13.40
N LYS A 570 -5.05 9.14 14.16
CA LYS A 570 -5.41 9.12 15.57
C LYS A 570 -6.86 8.77 15.80
N GLU A 571 -7.76 9.59 15.26
CA GLU A 571 -9.20 9.44 15.51
C GLU A 571 -9.71 8.11 14.97
N GLY A 572 -9.20 7.71 13.81
CA GLY A 572 -9.48 6.42 13.20
C GLY A 572 -9.07 5.25 14.07
N LEU A 573 -7.84 5.24 14.57
CA LEU A 573 -7.36 4.17 15.44
C LEU A 573 -8.02 4.19 16.83
N GLU A 574 -8.28 5.36 17.42
CA GLU A 574 -9.02 5.47 18.69
C GLU A 574 -10.43 4.88 18.55
N ARG A 575 -11.14 5.17 17.46
CA ARG A 575 -12.46 4.59 17.19
C ARG A 575 -12.39 3.09 16.94
N PHE A 576 -11.48 2.64 16.08
CA PHE A 576 -11.30 1.23 15.77
C PHE A 576 -10.98 0.39 17.02
N ILE A 577 -10.05 0.85 17.86
CA ILE A 577 -9.67 0.16 19.10
C ILE A 577 -10.80 0.24 20.14
N SER A 578 -11.50 1.38 20.23
CA SER A 578 -12.65 1.54 21.14
C SER A 578 -13.81 0.64 20.77
N ALA A 579 -14.08 0.43 19.48
CA ALA A 579 -15.09 -0.50 18.99
C ALA A 579 -14.76 -1.95 19.40
N ALA A 580 -13.50 -2.36 19.25
CA ALA A 580 -13.08 -3.71 19.68
C ALA A 580 -13.20 -3.92 21.19
N ASN A 581 -12.88 -2.90 21.99
CA ASN A 581 -13.01 -3.00 23.45
C ASN A 581 -14.48 -3.09 23.92
N LYS A 582 -15.43 -2.61 23.10
CA LYS A 582 -16.87 -2.74 23.38
C LYS A 582 -17.42 -4.10 22.97
N GLU A 583 -16.71 -4.83 22.11
CA GLU A 583 -17.07 -6.17 21.65
C GLU A 583 -16.46 -7.27 22.55
N PRO A 584 -17.25 -7.93 23.42
CA PRO A 584 -16.73 -8.98 24.28
C PRO A 584 -16.29 -10.22 23.47
N PHE A 585 -15.12 -10.76 23.80
CA PHE A 585 -14.56 -12.01 23.24
C PHE A 585 -14.31 -12.01 21.73
N LEU A 586 -13.88 -10.88 21.15
CA LEU A 586 -13.55 -10.75 19.72
C LEU A 586 -12.65 -11.88 19.19
N GLU A 587 -11.66 -12.33 19.97
CA GLU A 587 -10.78 -13.44 19.58
C GLU A 587 -11.51 -14.79 19.45
N LYS A 588 -12.53 -15.03 20.28
CA LYS A 588 -13.38 -16.21 20.19
C LYS A 588 -14.29 -16.15 18.96
N LYS A 589 -14.86 -14.98 18.65
CA LYS A 589 -15.67 -14.74 17.44
C LYS A 589 -14.84 -14.97 16.17
N LEU A 590 -13.63 -14.43 16.11
CA LEU A 590 -12.70 -14.63 14.98
C LEU A 590 -12.40 -16.12 14.75
N LYS A 591 -12.18 -16.88 15.83
CA LYS A 591 -11.95 -18.31 15.73
C LYS A 591 -13.17 -19.07 15.18
N ALA A 592 -14.37 -18.73 15.65
CA ALA A 592 -15.62 -19.35 15.15
C ALA A 592 -15.88 -19.05 13.66
N ILE A 593 -15.58 -17.82 13.21
CA ILE A 593 -15.69 -17.42 11.81
C ILE A 593 -14.71 -18.22 10.93
N GLU A 594 -13.47 -18.40 11.38
CA GLU A 594 -12.45 -19.15 10.63
C GLU A 594 -12.78 -20.65 10.55
N GLU A 595 -13.19 -21.25 11.68
CA GLU A 595 -13.68 -22.63 11.74
C GLU A 595 -14.86 -22.86 10.78
N CYS A 596 -15.81 -21.93 10.72
CA CYS A 596 -16.92 -22.00 9.77
C CYS A 596 -16.48 -21.85 8.30
N ARG A 597 -15.45 -21.01 8.04
CA ARG A 597 -14.88 -20.83 6.69
C ARG A 597 -14.28 -22.13 6.18
N GLU A 598 -13.47 -22.80 6.99
CA GLU A 598 -12.86 -24.08 6.63
C GLU A 598 -13.92 -25.16 6.35
N PHE A 599 -14.93 -25.28 7.20
CA PHE A 599 -16.03 -26.22 7.00
C PHE A 599 -16.80 -25.99 5.71
N LEU A 600 -17.14 -24.73 5.41
CA LEU A 600 -17.85 -24.39 4.17
C LEU A 600 -17.00 -24.64 2.91
N GLY A 601 -15.68 -24.74 3.05
CA GLY A 601 -14.80 -25.22 1.97
C GLY A 601 -15.11 -26.65 1.51
N HIS A 602 -15.72 -27.46 2.37
CA HIS A 602 -16.03 -28.88 2.13
C HIS A 602 -17.53 -29.20 2.19
N ALA A 603 -18.39 -28.18 2.31
CA ALA A 603 -19.84 -28.36 2.49
C ALA A 603 -20.52 -29.10 1.33
N GLU A 604 -20.09 -28.88 0.08
CA GLU A 604 -20.63 -29.60 -1.08
C GLU A 604 -20.40 -31.11 -0.98
N ARG A 605 -19.25 -31.54 -0.47
CA ARG A 605 -18.94 -32.95 -0.25
C ARG A 605 -19.79 -33.53 0.88
N ALA A 606 -20.01 -32.77 1.94
CA ALA A 606 -20.89 -33.17 3.04
C ALA A 606 -22.35 -33.36 2.55
N LEU A 607 -22.85 -32.44 1.70
CA LEU A 607 -24.16 -32.55 1.08
C LEU A 607 -24.28 -33.78 0.19
N PHE A 608 -23.25 -34.06 -0.62
CA PHE A 608 -23.20 -35.26 -1.45
C PHE A 608 -23.34 -36.53 -0.62
N ILE A 609 -22.60 -36.63 0.50
CA ILE A 609 -22.67 -37.79 1.41
C ILE A 609 -24.08 -37.96 1.98
N TYR A 610 -24.66 -36.87 2.47
CA TYR A 610 -26.02 -36.88 3.02
C TYR A 610 -27.05 -37.30 1.97
N GLN A 611 -26.96 -36.76 0.75
CA GLN A 611 -27.85 -37.13 -0.37
C GLN A 611 -27.68 -38.59 -0.79
N TYR A 612 -26.44 -39.10 -0.84
CA TYR A 612 -26.16 -40.49 -1.22
C TYR A 612 -26.81 -41.47 -0.23
N LEU A 613 -26.71 -41.20 1.08
CA LEU A 613 -27.24 -42.07 2.13
C LEU A 613 -28.76 -41.96 2.34
N THR A 614 -29.37 -40.85 1.90
CA THR A 614 -30.82 -40.59 2.02
C THR A 614 -31.58 -40.87 0.72
N ASP A 615 -30.90 -41.14 -0.39
CA ASP A 615 -31.55 -41.53 -1.66
C ASP A 615 -32.41 -42.79 -1.47
N GLN A 616 -33.67 -42.71 -1.89
CA GLN A 616 -34.64 -43.81 -1.79
C GLN A 616 -34.24 -45.05 -2.59
N ARG A 617 -33.30 -44.92 -3.53
CA ARG A 617 -32.75 -46.03 -4.33
C ARG A 617 -31.69 -46.82 -3.59
N LEU A 618 -31.10 -46.28 -2.52
CA LEU A 618 -30.18 -47.01 -1.65
C LEU A 618 -31.00 -47.98 -0.77
N ASN A 619 -31.07 -49.25 -1.21
CA ASN A 619 -31.79 -50.31 -0.50
C ASN A 619 -30.81 -51.28 0.14
N ILE A 620 -30.94 -51.53 1.44
CA ILE A 620 -30.17 -52.54 2.16
C ILE A 620 -31.18 -53.52 2.79
N PRO A 621 -31.33 -54.75 2.27
CA PRO A 621 -32.36 -55.69 2.73
C PRO A 621 -32.25 -56.08 4.20
N ASP A 622 -33.36 -56.12 4.93
CA ASP A 622 -33.42 -56.52 6.35
C ASP A 622 -33.11 -58.00 6.59
N LYS A 623 -33.41 -58.87 5.61
CA LYS A 623 -33.22 -60.32 5.69
C LYS A 623 -32.05 -60.76 4.82
N ASP A 624 -31.19 -61.59 5.38
CA ASP A 624 -30.10 -62.25 4.67
C ASP A 624 -30.68 -63.39 3.79
N PRO A 625 -30.43 -63.41 2.46
CA PRO A 625 -31.00 -64.45 1.59
C PRO A 625 -30.53 -65.88 1.89
N TYR A 626 -29.53 -66.07 2.76
CA TYR A 626 -28.87 -67.37 2.98
C TYR A 626 -29.00 -67.92 4.40
N ALA A 627 -30.15 -67.75 5.05
CA ALA A 627 -30.36 -68.37 6.37
C ALA A 627 -30.61 -69.89 6.32
N GLN A 628 -31.02 -70.50 5.20
CA GLN A 628 -31.32 -71.94 5.15
C GLN A 628 -31.22 -72.56 3.75
N GLU A 629 -30.02 -72.94 3.31
CA GLU A 629 -29.88 -74.11 2.43
C GLU A 629 -28.60 -74.86 2.83
N ALA A 630 -28.75 -75.83 3.74
CA ALA A 630 -27.71 -76.78 4.06
C ALA A 630 -27.65 -77.81 2.92
N TYR A 631 -26.66 -77.70 2.04
CA TYR A 631 -26.34 -78.77 1.11
C TYR A 631 -25.48 -79.80 1.86
N THR A 632 -26.02 -81.00 2.10
CA THR A 632 -25.20 -82.17 2.41
C THR A 632 -24.57 -82.68 1.11
N THR A 633 -23.26 -82.50 0.96
CA THR A 633 -22.45 -83.19 -0.05
C THR A 633 -21.72 -84.38 0.57
N GLU A 634 -21.69 -85.52 -0.14
CA GLU A 634 -21.07 -86.80 0.25
C GLU A 634 -19.53 -86.82 0.21
N SER A 635 -18.86 -85.68 0.40
CA SER A 635 -17.40 -85.62 0.42
C SER A 635 -16.94 -84.70 1.55
N GLY A 636 -16.49 -85.32 2.65
CA GLY A 636 -16.15 -84.70 3.92
C GLY A 636 -15.01 -83.68 3.90
N VAL A 637 -15.24 -82.51 3.30
CA VAL A 637 -14.47 -81.29 3.54
C VAL A 637 -15.46 -80.13 3.74
N SER A 638 -15.60 -79.71 5.00
CA SER A 638 -16.36 -78.54 5.40
C SER A 638 -15.49 -77.29 5.26
N GLU A 639 -15.58 -76.56 4.15
CA GLU A 639 -15.16 -75.15 4.10
C GLU A 639 -16.36 -74.27 4.48
N SER A 640 -16.34 -73.75 5.72
CA SER A 640 -17.33 -72.80 6.19
C SER A 640 -17.01 -71.39 5.67
N TYR A 641 -17.55 -71.01 4.52
CA TYR A 641 -17.61 -69.60 4.14
C TYR A 641 -18.82 -68.96 4.83
N THR A 642 -18.65 -68.47 6.05
CA THR A 642 -19.58 -67.49 6.64
C THR A 642 -19.51 -66.20 5.82
N ARG A 643 -20.45 -66.01 4.90
CA ARG A 643 -20.67 -64.70 4.26
C ARG A 643 -21.31 -63.77 5.29
N GLU A 644 -20.63 -62.67 5.61
CA GLU A 644 -21.19 -61.60 6.44
C GLU A 644 -22.44 -61.03 5.77
N GLY A 645 -23.55 -60.99 6.51
CA GLY A 645 -24.81 -60.43 6.05
C GLY A 645 -24.77 -58.91 5.86
N TYR A 646 -25.90 -58.30 5.48
CA TYR A 646 -26.01 -56.85 5.25
C TYR A 646 -26.00 -55.96 6.51
N GLU A 647 -25.76 -56.54 7.70
CA GLU A 647 -25.79 -55.84 8.99
C GLU A 647 -24.70 -54.74 9.13
N PRO A 648 -23.43 -54.96 8.74
CA PRO A 648 -22.39 -53.93 8.82
C PRO A 648 -22.70 -52.69 7.97
N LEU A 649 -23.36 -52.88 6.82
CA LEU A 649 -23.78 -51.76 5.95
C LEU A 649 -24.89 -50.93 6.59
N ARG A 650 -25.84 -51.56 7.30
CA ARG A 650 -26.87 -50.83 8.06
C ARG A 650 -26.26 -50.01 9.19
N GLN A 651 -25.34 -50.60 9.94
CA GLN A 651 -24.66 -49.93 11.05
C GLN A 651 -23.80 -48.76 10.55
N GLY A 652 -23.04 -48.95 9.46
CA GLY A 652 -22.26 -47.88 8.83
C GLY A 652 -23.13 -46.72 8.34
N ARG A 653 -24.27 -47.00 7.69
CA ARG A 653 -25.23 -45.96 7.28
C ARG A 653 -25.80 -45.19 8.48
N ALA A 654 -26.18 -45.89 9.54
CA ALA A 654 -26.74 -45.27 10.73
C ALA A 654 -25.71 -44.40 11.47
N GLN A 655 -24.45 -44.84 11.54
CA GLN A 655 -23.36 -44.09 12.14
C GLN A 655 -23.08 -42.77 11.43
N ILE A 656 -22.99 -42.78 10.09
CA ILE A 656 -22.74 -41.55 9.30
C ILE A 656 -23.94 -40.60 9.35
N LEU A 657 -25.18 -41.10 9.40
CA LEU A 657 -26.35 -40.23 9.56
C LEU A 657 -26.43 -39.60 10.97
N LYS A 658 -25.94 -40.31 11.99
CA LYS A 658 -25.90 -39.82 13.37
C LYS A 658 -24.97 -38.61 13.53
N SER A 659 -23.83 -38.58 12.84
CA SER A 659 -22.90 -37.43 12.88
C SER A 659 -23.45 -36.15 12.26
N PHE A 660 -24.45 -36.23 11.35
CA PHE A 660 -25.18 -35.04 10.88
C PHE A 660 -26.28 -34.58 11.86
N GLN A 661 -26.71 -35.46 12.78
CA GLN A 661 -27.80 -35.19 13.73
C GLN A 661 -27.28 -34.61 15.05
N GLU A 662 -26.08 -34.98 15.49
CA GLU A 662 -25.47 -34.43 16.70
C GLU A 662 -25.08 -32.96 16.49
N THR A 663 -25.56 -32.06 17.36
CA THR A 663 -25.22 -30.62 17.33
C THR A 663 -23.75 -30.45 17.74
N PRO A 664 -22.83 -30.05 16.85
CA PRO A 664 -21.45 -29.83 17.24
C PRO A 664 -21.36 -28.58 18.12
N ALA A 665 -20.59 -28.64 19.21
CA ALA A 665 -20.26 -27.46 20.00
C ALA A 665 -19.25 -26.53 19.28
N SER A 666 -18.58 -27.03 18.24
CA SER A 666 -17.69 -26.29 17.35
C SER A 666 -17.70 -26.92 15.96
N ILE A 667 -17.56 -26.10 14.92
CA ILE A 667 -17.49 -26.53 13.53
C ILE A 667 -16.02 -26.85 13.21
N GLY A 668 -15.55 -28.07 13.49
CA GLY A 668 -14.16 -28.45 13.20
C GLY A 668 -13.99 -29.05 11.81
N ALA A 669 -13.02 -28.57 11.02
CA ALA A 669 -12.65 -29.18 9.73
C ALA A 669 -12.30 -30.68 9.89
N HIS A 670 -11.66 -31.04 10.99
CA HIS A 670 -11.24 -32.41 11.30
C HIS A 670 -12.41 -33.40 11.43
N ALA A 671 -13.55 -32.97 11.99
CA ALA A 671 -14.73 -33.82 12.13
C ALA A 671 -15.36 -34.16 10.77
N LEU A 672 -15.18 -33.29 9.78
CA LEU A 672 -15.68 -33.52 8.43
C LEU A 672 -14.76 -34.41 7.61
N GLU A 673 -13.44 -34.32 7.83
CA GLU A 673 -12.47 -35.26 7.25
C GLU A 673 -12.76 -36.70 7.70
N GLU A 674 -12.99 -36.91 9.01
CA GLU A 674 -13.36 -38.22 9.56
C GLU A 674 -14.69 -38.75 8.97
N LEU A 675 -15.65 -37.84 8.74
CA LEU A 675 -16.92 -38.17 8.08
C LEU A 675 -16.73 -38.58 6.61
N ILE A 676 -15.80 -37.96 5.90
CA ILE A 676 -15.49 -38.30 4.51
C ILE A 676 -14.82 -39.68 4.43
N GLU A 677 -13.88 -39.99 5.33
CA GLU A 677 -13.21 -41.29 5.40
C GLU A 677 -14.18 -42.43 5.73
N THR A 678 -15.03 -42.24 6.74
CA THR A 678 -16.04 -43.24 7.12
C THR A 678 -17.06 -43.50 5.99
N PHE A 679 -17.44 -42.47 5.23
CA PHE A 679 -18.28 -42.65 4.04
C PHE A 679 -17.60 -43.42 2.92
N GLN A 680 -16.32 -43.18 2.65
CA GLN A 680 -15.57 -43.93 1.64
C GLN A 680 -15.57 -45.43 1.96
N GLY A 681 -15.30 -45.80 3.20
CA GLY A 681 -15.35 -47.20 3.65
C GLY A 681 -16.74 -47.83 3.48
N PHE A 682 -17.80 -47.09 3.78
CA PHE A 682 -19.18 -47.53 3.53
C PHE A 682 -19.47 -47.72 2.03
N GLN A 683 -19.09 -46.75 1.19
CA GLN A 683 -19.37 -46.74 -0.25
C GLN A 683 -18.70 -47.91 -0.97
N GLU A 684 -17.46 -48.24 -0.60
CA GLU A 684 -16.73 -49.39 -1.13
C GLU A 684 -17.42 -50.72 -0.79
N ALA A 685 -17.78 -50.89 0.50
CA ALA A 685 -18.46 -52.09 0.97
C ALA A 685 -19.85 -52.26 0.30
N TYR A 686 -20.61 -51.18 0.16
CA TYR A 686 -21.91 -51.19 -0.52
C TYR A 686 -21.78 -51.49 -2.01
N THR A 687 -20.81 -50.89 -2.70
CA THR A 687 -20.55 -51.11 -4.13
C THR A 687 -20.27 -52.59 -4.42
N LYS A 688 -19.45 -53.23 -3.58
CA LYS A 688 -19.12 -54.66 -3.72
C LYS A 688 -20.36 -55.54 -3.58
N ALA A 689 -21.18 -55.29 -2.56
CA ALA A 689 -22.42 -56.03 -2.33
C ALA A 689 -23.44 -55.82 -3.48
N TYR A 690 -23.54 -54.59 -3.98
CA TYR A 690 -24.45 -54.24 -5.07
C TYR A 690 -24.06 -54.92 -6.39
N ILE A 691 -22.78 -54.94 -6.76
CA ILE A 691 -22.30 -55.56 -8.01
C ILE A 691 -22.59 -57.06 -8.02
N ASP A 692 -22.33 -57.77 -6.91
CA ASP A 692 -22.60 -59.22 -6.80
C ASP A 692 -24.09 -59.53 -6.95
N GLY A 693 -24.97 -58.78 -6.27
CA GLY A 693 -26.42 -58.91 -6.43
C GLY A 693 -26.89 -58.60 -7.86
N HIS A 694 -26.36 -57.54 -8.46
CA HIS A 694 -26.73 -57.09 -9.80
C HIS A 694 -26.33 -58.12 -10.88
N GLN A 695 -25.13 -58.69 -10.80
CA GLN A 695 -24.67 -59.71 -11.75
C GLN A 695 -25.56 -60.96 -11.73
N ARG A 696 -26.04 -61.38 -10.56
CA ARG A 696 -26.95 -62.54 -10.45
C ARG A 696 -28.31 -62.28 -11.09
N ALA A 697 -28.90 -61.11 -10.85
CA ALA A 697 -30.25 -60.82 -11.31
C ALA A 697 -30.32 -60.31 -12.76
N ARG A 698 -29.29 -59.60 -13.22
CA ARG A 698 -29.30 -58.85 -14.49
C ARG A 698 -28.15 -59.21 -15.43
N GLY A 699 -27.34 -60.22 -15.09
CA GLY A 699 -26.16 -60.66 -15.85
C GLY A 699 -26.49 -61.23 -17.22
N GLY A 700 -25.54 -61.12 -18.15
CA GLY A 700 -25.77 -61.44 -19.58
C GLY A 700 -25.96 -62.92 -19.91
N ASP A 701 -25.40 -63.84 -19.12
CA ASP A 701 -25.37 -65.26 -19.47
C ASP A 701 -26.75 -65.94 -19.42
N GLN A 702 -27.62 -65.54 -18.50
CA GLN A 702 -28.98 -66.06 -18.36
C GLN A 702 -29.91 -65.65 -19.52
N PHE A 703 -29.58 -64.62 -20.29
CA PHE A 703 -30.41 -64.13 -21.41
C PHE A 703 -30.03 -64.73 -22.77
N LYS A 704 -28.81 -65.30 -22.91
CA LYS A 704 -28.33 -65.92 -24.17
C LYS A 704 -29.30 -66.95 -24.78
N PRO A 705 -29.95 -67.82 -23.98
CA PRO A 705 -30.86 -68.82 -24.55
C PRO A 705 -32.13 -68.21 -25.18
N TYR A 706 -32.62 -67.06 -24.70
CA TYR A 706 -33.76 -66.33 -25.30
C TYR A 706 -33.37 -65.63 -26.61
N GLU A 707 -32.15 -65.12 -26.72
CA GLU A 707 -31.63 -64.55 -27.97
C GLU A 707 -31.51 -65.62 -29.06
N GLN A 708 -31.10 -66.85 -28.69
CA GLN A 708 -31.00 -67.99 -29.61
C GLN A 708 -32.37 -68.44 -30.13
N LEU A 709 -33.44 -68.31 -29.34
CA LEU A 709 -34.81 -68.66 -29.74
C LEU A 709 -35.27 -67.89 -30.99
N THR A 710 -34.98 -66.59 -31.07
CA THR A 710 -35.32 -65.74 -32.24
C THR A 710 -34.55 -66.11 -33.51
N ARG A 711 -33.48 -66.90 -33.38
CA ARG A 711 -32.66 -67.42 -34.49
C ARG A 711 -33.00 -68.86 -34.86
N SER A 712 -33.95 -69.49 -34.15
CA SER A 712 -34.36 -70.86 -34.41
C SER A 712 -35.13 -71.00 -35.72
N ASN A 713 -35.07 -72.18 -36.35
CA ASN A 713 -35.80 -72.44 -37.60
C ASN A 713 -37.33 -72.30 -37.39
N ARG A 714 -37.83 -72.76 -36.25
CA ARG A 714 -39.25 -72.69 -35.86
C ARG A 714 -39.76 -71.26 -35.80
N TYR A 715 -38.99 -70.36 -35.18
CA TYR A 715 -39.32 -68.94 -35.18
C TYR A 715 -39.27 -68.34 -36.61
N GLY A 716 -38.30 -68.75 -37.44
CA GLY A 716 -38.21 -68.35 -38.85
C GLY A 716 -39.38 -68.83 -39.73
N LEU A 717 -39.97 -69.98 -39.42
CA LEU A 717 -41.21 -70.49 -40.02
C LEU A 717 -42.42 -69.66 -39.64
N LEU A 718 -42.63 -69.42 -38.34
CA LEU A 718 -43.70 -68.55 -37.85
C LEU A 718 -43.62 -67.15 -38.46
N ARG A 719 -42.40 -66.59 -38.59
CA ARG A 719 -42.16 -65.29 -39.24
C ARG A 719 -42.56 -65.25 -40.72
N ARG A 720 -42.42 -66.36 -41.45
CA ARG A 720 -42.88 -66.43 -42.86
C ARG A 720 -44.40 -66.58 -42.94
N LEU A 721 -45.00 -67.36 -42.04
CA LEU A 721 -46.45 -67.55 -41.97
C LEU A 721 -47.21 -66.27 -41.61
N ASP A 722 -46.64 -65.43 -40.74
CA ASP A 722 -47.15 -64.11 -40.35
C ASP A 722 -47.26 -63.12 -41.53
N GLN A 723 -46.70 -63.44 -42.71
CA GLN A 723 -46.82 -62.63 -43.93
C GLN A 723 -48.14 -62.84 -44.68
N LEU A 724 -48.99 -63.77 -44.24
CA LEU A 724 -50.31 -64.02 -44.84
C LEU A 724 -51.31 -62.95 -44.39
N GLU A 725 -51.80 -62.13 -45.31
CA GLU A 725 -52.50 -60.86 -45.01
C GLU A 725 -53.89 -61.04 -44.34
N MET A 726 -54.53 -62.21 -44.48
CA MET A 726 -55.91 -62.46 -44.03
C MET A 726 -56.04 -63.48 -42.89
N ILE A 727 -54.94 -63.90 -42.27
CA ILE A 727 -54.94 -64.93 -41.23
C ILE A 727 -54.52 -64.32 -39.90
N SER A 728 -55.29 -64.58 -38.86
CA SER A 728 -55.00 -64.11 -37.51
C SER A 728 -55.16 -65.26 -36.53
N VAL A 729 -54.11 -65.49 -35.73
CA VAL A 729 -54.02 -66.58 -34.75
C VAL A 729 -53.58 -66.03 -33.38
N GLU A 730 -53.88 -66.76 -32.31
CA GLU A 730 -53.60 -66.34 -30.95
C GLU A 730 -52.09 -66.29 -30.70
N HIS A 731 -51.37 -67.34 -31.11
CA HIS A 731 -49.93 -67.46 -30.95
C HIS A 731 -49.17 -66.90 -32.16
N ASN A 732 -49.46 -65.66 -32.54
CA ASN A 732 -48.79 -64.98 -33.66
C ASN A 732 -47.39 -64.47 -33.27
N ARG A 733 -46.58 -64.11 -34.27
CA ARG A 733 -45.22 -63.61 -34.08
C ARG A 733 -45.15 -62.44 -33.09
N ARG A 734 -46.11 -61.52 -33.12
CA ARG A 734 -46.12 -60.34 -32.26
C ARG A 734 -46.25 -60.69 -30.78
N SER A 735 -47.05 -61.70 -30.42
CA SER A 735 -47.19 -62.17 -29.04
C SER A 735 -45.90 -62.80 -28.49
N ILE A 736 -45.17 -63.52 -29.35
CA ILE A 736 -43.92 -64.18 -29.01
C ILE A 736 -42.78 -63.16 -28.92
N ASP A 737 -42.74 -62.18 -29.84
CA ASP A 737 -41.80 -61.06 -29.80
C ASP A 737 -41.99 -60.21 -28.54
N GLN A 738 -43.23 -59.98 -28.11
CA GLN A 738 -43.52 -59.30 -26.85
C GLN A 738 -42.99 -60.10 -25.65
N SER A 739 -43.23 -61.42 -25.63
CA SER A 739 -42.80 -62.28 -24.53
C SER A 739 -41.28 -62.40 -24.44
N VAL A 740 -40.58 -62.55 -25.57
CA VAL A 740 -39.11 -62.56 -25.62
C VAL A 740 -38.53 -61.19 -25.26
N SER A 741 -39.10 -60.10 -25.79
CA SER A 741 -38.65 -58.74 -25.47
C SER A 741 -38.83 -58.41 -23.99
N SER A 742 -39.91 -58.88 -23.35
CA SER A 742 -40.14 -58.68 -21.91
C SER A 742 -39.04 -59.31 -21.03
N VAL A 743 -38.44 -60.41 -21.48
CA VAL A 743 -37.30 -61.05 -20.81
C VAL A 743 -36.00 -60.30 -21.11
N LEU A 744 -35.74 -59.95 -22.38
CA LEU A 744 -34.49 -59.28 -22.78
C LEU A 744 -34.37 -57.83 -22.26
N LEU A 745 -35.49 -57.14 -22.03
CA LEU A 745 -35.53 -55.81 -21.41
C LEU A 745 -34.98 -55.80 -19.97
N ASN A 746 -34.92 -56.96 -19.32
CA ASN A 746 -34.37 -57.10 -17.98
C ASN A 746 -32.83 -57.22 -17.95
N ARG A 747 -32.15 -57.20 -19.10
CA ARG A 747 -30.69 -57.27 -19.19
C ARG A 747 -30.05 -55.90 -18.98
N CYS A 748 -29.04 -55.82 -18.11
CA CYS A 748 -28.17 -54.64 -18.02
C CYS A 748 -26.89 -54.86 -18.83
N VAL A 749 -26.53 -53.89 -19.68
CA VAL A 749 -25.32 -53.93 -20.54
C VAL A 749 -24.20 -53.04 -19.98
N GLN A 750 -24.52 -52.15 -19.04
CA GLN A 750 -23.56 -51.23 -18.41
C GLN A 750 -22.97 -51.83 -17.14
N SER A 751 -21.71 -51.48 -16.84
CA SER A 751 -21.07 -51.81 -15.56
C SER A 751 -21.68 -50.95 -14.45
N PRO A 752 -22.21 -51.53 -13.36
CA PRO A 752 -22.73 -50.76 -12.23
C PRO A 752 -21.67 -49.90 -11.54
N GLN A 753 -20.39 -50.29 -11.63
CA GLN A 753 -19.29 -49.68 -10.89
C GLN A 753 -19.12 -48.18 -11.19
N ASP A 754 -19.30 -47.79 -12.46
CA ASP A 754 -19.12 -46.40 -12.91
C ASP A 754 -20.23 -45.47 -12.37
N HIS A 755 -21.41 -46.02 -12.09
CA HIS A 755 -22.56 -45.26 -11.58
C HIS A 755 -22.60 -45.21 -10.05
N LEU A 756 -22.10 -46.25 -9.38
CA LEU A 756 -22.15 -46.41 -7.92
C LEU A 756 -21.30 -45.39 -7.15
N GLN A 757 -20.31 -44.79 -7.83
CA GLN A 757 -19.48 -43.71 -7.28
C GLN A 757 -20.26 -42.39 -7.09
N GLY A 758 -21.24 -42.10 -7.96
CA GLY A 758 -22.04 -40.87 -7.91
C GLY A 758 -23.47 -41.07 -7.40
N ARG A 759 -24.03 -42.28 -7.51
CA ARG A 759 -25.42 -42.59 -7.12
C ARG A 759 -25.51 -44.00 -6.52
N PRO A 760 -26.42 -44.29 -5.59
CA PRO A 760 -26.45 -45.59 -4.91
C PRO A 760 -27.12 -46.72 -5.70
N ALA A 761 -27.51 -46.50 -6.94
CA ALA A 761 -28.10 -47.52 -7.80
C ALA A 761 -27.68 -47.34 -9.26
N CYS A 762 -27.64 -48.44 -9.99
CA CYS A 762 -27.38 -48.48 -11.43
C CYS A 762 -28.56 -47.89 -12.22
N SER A 763 -28.27 -47.35 -13.41
CA SER A 763 -29.26 -46.83 -14.37
C SER A 763 -30.32 -47.85 -14.78
N CYS A 764 -30.05 -49.15 -14.65
CA CYS A 764 -30.99 -50.23 -14.97
C CYS A 764 -32.14 -50.37 -13.95
N GLY A 765 -32.10 -49.66 -12.82
CA GLY A 765 -33.17 -49.67 -11.81
C GLY A 765 -33.17 -50.86 -10.86
N PHE A 766 -32.15 -51.72 -10.91
CA PHE A 766 -31.97 -52.84 -9.98
C PHE A 766 -31.93 -52.37 -8.51
N ARG A 767 -32.58 -53.10 -7.62
CA ARG A 767 -32.45 -52.90 -6.18
C ARG A 767 -31.78 -54.10 -5.55
N LEU A 768 -30.85 -53.85 -4.63
CA LEU A 768 -30.20 -54.93 -3.89
C LEU A 768 -31.26 -55.79 -3.17
N GLY A 769 -31.24 -57.11 -3.41
CA GLY A 769 -32.23 -58.07 -2.91
C GLY A 769 -33.38 -58.43 -3.88
N GLU A 770 -33.44 -57.82 -5.06
CA GLU A 770 -34.45 -58.12 -6.09
C GLU A 770 -34.13 -59.42 -6.86
N SER A 771 -35.12 -60.30 -7.03
CA SER A 771 -35.02 -61.51 -7.87
C SER A 771 -36.12 -61.53 -8.92
N THR A 772 -35.75 -61.56 -10.21
CA THR A 772 -36.71 -61.66 -11.33
C THR A 772 -36.87 -63.11 -11.80
N THR A 773 -38.11 -63.59 -11.87
CA THR A 773 -38.46 -64.91 -12.46
C THR A 773 -38.82 -64.74 -13.93
N PHE A 774 -38.08 -65.38 -14.84
CA PHE A 774 -38.35 -65.34 -16.28
C PHE A 774 -39.22 -66.52 -16.73
N LYS A 775 -40.05 -66.31 -17.76
CA LYS A 775 -40.85 -67.39 -18.38
C LYS A 775 -39.90 -68.43 -19.01
N PRO A 776 -39.99 -69.72 -18.68
CA PRO A 776 -39.07 -70.73 -19.21
C PRO A 776 -39.10 -70.82 -20.74
N ILE A 777 -37.94 -71.00 -21.37
CA ILE A 777 -37.82 -71.07 -22.84
C ILE A 777 -38.65 -72.20 -23.44
N LYS A 778 -38.75 -73.33 -22.75
CA LYS A 778 -39.57 -74.48 -23.17
C LYS A 778 -41.04 -74.13 -23.35
N GLU A 779 -41.55 -73.11 -22.66
CA GLU A 779 -42.93 -72.65 -22.84
C GLU A 779 -43.05 -71.77 -24.09
N LEU A 780 -42.07 -70.89 -24.34
CA LEU A 780 -42.04 -70.07 -25.55
C LEU A 780 -41.86 -70.91 -26.82
N GLU A 781 -41.07 -71.98 -26.76
CA GLU A 781 -40.92 -72.93 -27.87
C GLU A 781 -42.24 -73.64 -28.21
N LYS A 782 -43.04 -74.00 -27.20
CA LYS A 782 -44.37 -74.58 -27.40
C LYS A 782 -45.35 -73.58 -28.00
N GLU A 783 -45.31 -72.32 -27.59
CA GLU A 783 -46.14 -71.26 -28.16
C GLU A 783 -45.81 -71.01 -29.63
N ILE A 784 -44.53 -71.09 -30.02
CA ILE A 784 -44.13 -71.02 -31.44
C ILE A 784 -44.73 -72.18 -32.24
N ASP A 785 -44.65 -73.41 -31.73
CA ASP A 785 -45.19 -74.59 -32.40
C ASP A 785 -46.72 -74.45 -32.58
N LEU A 786 -47.44 -74.01 -31.53
CA LEU A 786 -48.88 -73.77 -31.58
C LEU A 786 -49.26 -72.70 -32.62
N GLY A 787 -48.51 -71.60 -32.71
CA GLY A 787 -48.77 -70.55 -33.70
C GLY A 787 -48.65 -71.03 -35.15
N ILE A 788 -47.72 -71.93 -35.43
CA ILE A 788 -47.56 -72.55 -36.75
C ILE A 788 -48.77 -73.45 -37.07
N GLU A 789 -49.18 -74.29 -36.11
CA GLU A 789 -50.33 -75.19 -36.27
C GLU A 789 -51.64 -74.42 -36.48
N GLU A 790 -51.91 -73.42 -35.64
CA GLU A 790 -53.08 -72.55 -35.74
C GLU A 790 -53.17 -71.88 -37.11
N THR A 791 -52.04 -71.43 -37.67
CA THR A 791 -52.01 -70.73 -38.97
C THR A 791 -52.37 -71.66 -40.13
N ILE A 792 -51.91 -72.91 -40.09
CA ILE A 792 -52.24 -73.91 -41.13
C ILE A 792 -53.69 -74.39 -41.01
N GLU A 793 -54.22 -74.53 -39.79
CA GLU A 793 -55.65 -74.84 -39.62
C GLU A 793 -56.55 -73.68 -40.04
N ALA A 794 -56.15 -72.43 -39.79
CA ALA A 794 -56.88 -71.26 -40.26
C ALA A 794 -56.92 -71.17 -41.81
N LEU A 795 -55.89 -71.62 -42.52
CA LEU A 795 -55.89 -71.73 -43.98
C LEU A 795 -56.96 -72.71 -44.51
N LYS A 796 -57.35 -73.71 -43.73
CA LYS A 796 -58.37 -74.71 -44.10
C LYS A 796 -59.80 -74.28 -43.79
N ALA A 797 -59.99 -73.15 -43.13
CA ALA A 797 -61.31 -72.66 -42.82
C ALA A 797 -62.12 -72.45 -44.11
N PRO A 798 -63.42 -72.84 -44.15
CA PRO A 798 -64.25 -72.74 -45.35
C PRO A 798 -64.25 -71.33 -45.98
N ALA A 799 -64.32 -70.28 -45.16
CA ALA A 799 -64.31 -68.88 -45.61
C ALA A 799 -63.00 -68.45 -46.30
N ILE A 800 -61.88 -69.12 -46.01
CA ILE A 800 -60.58 -68.89 -46.65
C ILE A 800 -60.44 -69.77 -47.90
N GLN A 801 -60.91 -71.01 -47.84
CA GLN A 801 -60.94 -71.94 -48.98
C GLN A 801 -61.80 -71.43 -50.14
N GLU A 802 -62.95 -70.83 -49.86
CA GLU A 802 -63.83 -70.21 -50.86
C GLU A 802 -63.15 -69.10 -51.68
N LYS A 803 -62.06 -68.53 -51.18
CA LYS A 803 -61.27 -67.51 -51.89
C LYS A 803 -60.10 -68.09 -52.67
N ILE A 804 -59.47 -69.13 -52.13
CA ILE A 804 -58.29 -69.74 -52.74
C ILE A 804 -58.70 -70.70 -53.86
N VAL A 805 -59.74 -71.50 -53.69
CA VAL A 805 -60.15 -72.53 -54.67
C VAL A 805 -60.52 -71.94 -56.04
N PRO A 806 -61.35 -70.88 -56.16
CA PRO A 806 -61.64 -70.26 -57.45
C PRO A 806 -60.41 -69.60 -58.10
N PHE A 807 -59.49 -69.08 -57.29
CA PHE A 807 -58.22 -68.53 -57.78
C PHE A 807 -57.34 -69.63 -58.36
N LEU A 808 -57.30 -70.82 -57.75
CA LEU A 808 -56.58 -71.99 -58.29
C LEU A 808 -57.12 -72.46 -59.63
N GLU A 809 -58.45 -72.50 -59.80
CA GLU A 809 -59.07 -72.80 -61.09
C GLU A 809 -58.71 -71.74 -62.15
N GLY A 810 -58.71 -70.46 -61.77
CA GLY A 810 -58.24 -69.36 -62.63
C GLY A 810 -56.77 -69.48 -63.04
N MET A 811 -55.89 -69.91 -62.12
CA MET A 811 -54.48 -70.14 -62.42
C MET A 811 -54.26 -71.31 -63.38
N ASP A 812 -55.04 -72.39 -63.25
CA ASP A 812 -54.98 -73.54 -64.16
C ASP A 812 -55.42 -73.18 -65.59
N LEU A 813 -56.46 -72.34 -65.72
CA LEU A 813 -56.97 -71.87 -67.01
C LEU A 813 -56.00 -70.94 -67.74
N VAL A 814 -55.14 -70.20 -67.02
CA VAL A 814 -54.13 -69.29 -67.57
C VAL A 814 -52.76 -69.98 -67.72
N GLY A 815 -52.70 -71.31 -67.52
CA GLY A 815 -51.51 -72.14 -67.78
C GLY A 815 -50.48 -72.16 -66.64
N LYS A 816 -50.79 -71.63 -65.46
CA LYS A 816 -49.90 -71.61 -64.27
C LYS A 816 -50.12 -72.82 -63.36
N LYS A 817 -50.13 -74.02 -63.92
CA LYS A 817 -50.48 -75.27 -63.20
C LYS A 817 -49.52 -75.61 -62.06
N ASP A 818 -48.21 -75.39 -62.23
CA ASP A 818 -47.20 -75.69 -61.22
C ASP A 818 -47.35 -74.81 -59.95
N GLU A 819 -47.80 -73.57 -60.13
CA GLU A 819 -48.05 -72.65 -59.01
C GLU A 819 -49.35 -72.98 -58.28
N ALA A 820 -50.40 -73.39 -59.00
CA ALA A 820 -51.64 -73.86 -58.42
C ALA A 820 -51.42 -75.16 -57.61
N GLU A 821 -50.60 -76.07 -58.13
CA GLU A 821 -50.26 -77.33 -57.46
C GLU A 821 -49.47 -77.11 -56.17
N ALA A 822 -48.58 -76.12 -56.13
CA ALA A 822 -47.85 -75.75 -54.92
C ALA A 822 -48.78 -75.23 -53.81
N ILE A 823 -49.85 -74.51 -54.16
CA ILE A 823 -50.87 -74.05 -53.19
C ILE A 823 -51.76 -75.22 -52.76
N ARG A 824 -52.19 -76.11 -53.67
CA ARG A 824 -52.93 -77.33 -53.30
C ARG A 824 -52.16 -78.19 -52.31
N LYS A 825 -50.85 -78.39 -52.57
CA LYS A 825 -49.97 -79.09 -51.63
C LYS A 825 -50.00 -78.46 -50.24
N LEU A 826 -49.97 -77.13 -50.12
CA LEU A 826 -50.07 -76.43 -48.84
C LEU A 826 -51.43 -76.64 -48.15
N LEU A 827 -52.53 -76.64 -48.90
CA LEU A 827 -53.89 -76.83 -48.36
C LEU A 827 -54.13 -78.27 -47.87
N ASP A 828 -53.48 -79.26 -48.49
CA ASP A 828 -53.53 -80.67 -48.10
C ASP A 828 -52.63 -81.02 -46.91
N PHE A 829 -51.80 -80.09 -46.41
CA PHE A 829 -50.94 -80.35 -45.24
C PHE A 829 -51.76 -80.55 -43.97
N SER A 830 -51.58 -81.68 -43.29
CA SER A 830 -52.15 -81.91 -41.95
C SER A 830 -51.11 -81.67 -40.85
N PRO A 831 -51.43 -80.90 -39.80
CA PRO A 831 -50.55 -80.72 -38.64
C PRO A 831 -50.35 -82.00 -37.81
N ARG A 832 -51.08 -83.09 -38.10
CA ARG A 832 -50.94 -84.38 -37.39
C ARG A 832 -49.71 -85.22 -37.79
N ASN A 833 -48.84 -84.70 -38.65
CA ASN A 833 -47.68 -85.44 -39.19
C ASN A 833 -46.41 -85.20 -38.36
N LYS A 834 -45.64 -86.26 -38.04
CA LYS A 834 -44.45 -86.16 -37.14
C LYS A 834 -43.32 -85.26 -37.67
N ASN A 835 -43.24 -85.04 -38.99
CA ASN A 835 -42.26 -84.16 -39.64
C ASN A 835 -42.91 -82.88 -40.20
N PHE A 836 -44.03 -82.45 -39.61
CA PHE A 836 -44.84 -81.35 -40.11
C PHE A 836 -44.05 -80.05 -40.30
N ILE A 837 -43.28 -79.63 -39.30
CA ILE A 837 -42.50 -78.37 -39.32
C ILE A 837 -41.45 -78.37 -40.45
N ASP A 838 -40.70 -79.46 -40.59
CA ASP A 838 -39.63 -79.56 -41.61
C ASP A 838 -40.19 -79.65 -43.03
N GLN A 839 -41.31 -80.35 -43.22
CA GLN A 839 -41.98 -80.43 -44.51
C GLN A 839 -42.65 -79.11 -44.90
N LEU A 840 -43.24 -78.41 -43.92
CA LEU A 840 -43.83 -77.09 -44.13
C LEU A 840 -42.76 -76.07 -44.53
N ASP A 841 -41.57 -76.14 -43.94
CA ASP A 841 -40.43 -75.27 -44.27
C ASP A 841 -40.02 -75.34 -45.75
N HIS A 842 -40.03 -76.55 -46.31
CA HIS A 842 -39.66 -76.79 -47.70
C HIS A 842 -40.73 -76.34 -48.69
N VAL A 843 -42.00 -76.34 -48.28
CA VAL A 843 -43.13 -75.98 -49.14
C VAL A 843 -43.41 -74.48 -49.10
N LEU A 844 -43.24 -73.85 -47.94
CA LEU A 844 -43.54 -72.44 -47.69
C LEU A 844 -42.48 -71.49 -48.28
N THR A 845 -42.53 -71.31 -49.60
CA THR A 845 -41.65 -70.38 -50.33
C THR A 845 -42.24 -68.97 -50.39
N PRO A 846 -41.42 -67.90 -50.50
CA PRO A 846 -41.91 -66.53 -50.65
C PRO A 846 -42.85 -66.33 -51.85
N ARG A 847 -42.60 -67.08 -52.95
CA ARG A 847 -43.46 -67.07 -54.14
C ARG A 847 -44.83 -67.66 -53.85
N LEU A 848 -44.90 -68.73 -53.05
CA LEU A 848 -46.14 -69.34 -52.61
C LEU A 848 -46.97 -68.39 -51.73
N ILE A 849 -46.34 -67.73 -50.74
CA ILE A 849 -46.99 -66.75 -49.87
C ILE A 849 -47.56 -65.58 -50.69
N ARG A 850 -46.80 -65.06 -51.66
CA ARG A 850 -47.28 -64.00 -52.56
C ARG A 850 -48.50 -64.45 -53.36
N ASN A 851 -48.48 -65.67 -53.91
CA ASN A 851 -49.60 -66.18 -54.70
C ASN A 851 -50.86 -66.40 -53.83
N ILE A 852 -50.71 -66.82 -52.58
CA ILE A 852 -51.83 -66.94 -51.62
C ILE A 852 -52.38 -65.56 -51.26
N ASN A 853 -51.52 -64.57 -51.03
CA ASN A 853 -51.95 -63.19 -50.80
C ASN A 853 -52.59 -62.57 -52.06
N GLU A 854 -52.17 -62.93 -53.27
CA GLU A 854 -52.87 -62.54 -54.51
C GLU A 854 -54.27 -63.13 -54.59
N ALA A 855 -54.46 -64.40 -54.17
CA ALA A 855 -55.79 -65.01 -54.05
C ALA A 855 -56.69 -64.21 -53.10
N PHE A 856 -56.12 -63.71 -52.01
CA PHE A 856 -56.83 -62.85 -51.05
C PHE A 856 -57.18 -61.45 -51.58
N ARG A 857 -56.44 -60.95 -52.58
CA ARG A 857 -56.65 -59.63 -53.20
C ARG A 857 -57.65 -59.63 -54.37
N GLY A 858 -58.31 -60.75 -54.66
CA GLY A 858 -59.54 -60.78 -55.48
C GLY A 858 -60.64 -59.87 -54.90
N LYS A 859 -61.82 -59.73 -55.54
CA LYS A 859 -62.89 -58.79 -55.10
C LYS A 859 -63.35 -59.06 -53.65
N VAL A 860 -62.62 -58.52 -52.69
CA VAL A 860 -62.91 -58.55 -51.26
C VAL A 860 -63.11 -57.12 -50.81
N VAL A 861 -64.25 -56.87 -50.16
CA VAL A 861 -64.54 -55.57 -49.55
C VAL A 861 -63.82 -55.54 -48.21
N VAL A 862 -62.72 -54.77 -48.13
CA VAL A 862 -62.00 -54.52 -46.87
C VAL A 862 -62.44 -53.17 -46.32
N VAL A 863 -63.00 -53.18 -45.11
CA VAL A 863 -63.48 -51.96 -44.45
C VAL A 863 -62.41 -51.47 -43.48
N LYS A 864 -61.90 -50.25 -43.71
CA LYS A 864 -60.89 -49.63 -42.84
C LYS A 864 -61.53 -49.03 -41.58
N ARG A 865 -60.89 -49.20 -40.41
CA ARG A 865 -61.37 -48.73 -39.11
C ARG A 865 -60.25 -48.07 -38.30
N ASP A 866 -60.48 -46.86 -37.81
CA ASP A 866 -59.50 -46.12 -37.00
C ASP A 866 -59.54 -46.60 -35.53
N ILE A 867 -58.45 -47.21 -35.07
CA ILE A 867 -58.33 -47.74 -33.71
C ILE A 867 -58.04 -46.65 -32.68
N ASP A 868 -57.47 -45.51 -33.09
CA ASP A 868 -57.23 -44.37 -32.19
C ASP A 868 -58.55 -43.71 -31.80
N ARG A 869 -59.57 -43.81 -32.65
CA ARG A 869 -60.93 -43.39 -32.30
C ARG A 869 -61.48 -44.25 -31.17
N LEU A 870 -61.30 -45.57 -31.23
CA LEU A 870 -61.72 -46.47 -30.16
C LEU A 870 -60.91 -46.23 -28.88
N TYR A 871 -59.58 -46.11 -29.00
CA TYR A 871 -58.67 -45.82 -27.89
C TYR A 871 -59.06 -44.52 -27.16
N ARG A 872 -59.25 -43.41 -27.90
CA ARG A 872 -59.68 -42.12 -27.32
C ARG A 872 -61.03 -42.21 -26.61
N ASN A 873 -61.94 -43.05 -27.10
CA ASN A 873 -63.26 -43.20 -26.50
C ASN A 873 -63.24 -44.02 -25.21
N LEU A 874 -62.31 -44.98 -25.08
CA LEU A 874 -62.24 -45.88 -23.94
C LEU A 874 -61.29 -45.41 -22.83
N VAL A 875 -60.22 -44.70 -23.18
CA VAL A 875 -59.12 -44.38 -22.26
C VAL A 875 -59.52 -43.32 -21.21
N HIS A 876 -59.04 -43.53 -19.98
CA HIS A 876 -59.30 -42.71 -18.77
C HIS A 876 -60.77 -42.56 -18.35
N ARG A 877 -61.66 -43.43 -18.82
CA ARG A 877 -63.10 -43.39 -18.50
C ARG A 877 -63.59 -44.74 -18.00
N LYS A 878 -64.50 -44.73 -17.01
CA LYS A 878 -65.15 -45.94 -16.48
C LYS A 878 -66.52 -46.09 -17.14
N TYR A 879 -66.76 -47.26 -17.75
CA TYR A 879 -68.02 -47.58 -18.42
C TYR A 879 -68.62 -48.88 -17.84
N THR A 880 -69.94 -49.00 -17.86
CA THR A 880 -70.61 -50.27 -17.59
C THR A 880 -70.42 -51.21 -18.77
N LEU A 881 -70.43 -52.53 -18.52
CA LEU A 881 -70.18 -53.54 -19.55
C LEU A 881 -71.14 -53.44 -20.74
N ALA A 882 -72.41 -53.11 -20.49
CA ALA A 882 -73.41 -52.85 -21.52
C ALA A 882 -73.05 -51.63 -22.40
N ARG A 883 -72.49 -50.58 -21.79
CA ARG A 883 -72.10 -49.35 -22.50
C ARG A 883 -70.79 -49.52 -23.27
N THR A 884 -69.84 -50.29 -22.73
CA THR A 884 -68.62 -50.67 -23.45
C THR A 884 -68.93 -51.51 -24.69
N ARG A 885 -69.83 -52.50 -24.58
CA ARG A 885 -70.32 -53.28 -25.73
C ARG A 885 -70.94 -52.38 -26.79
N LYS A 886 -71.85 -51.48 -26.39
CA LYS A 886 -72.44 -50.51 -27.31
C LYS A 886 -71.41 -49.61 -28.01
N ILE A 887 -70.38 -49.14 -27.30
CA ILE A 887 -69.29 -48.32 -27.89
C ILE A 887 -68.48 -49.13 -28.92
N LEU A 888 -68.25 -50.42 -28.67
CA LEU A 888 -67.60 -51.34 -29.60
C LEU A 888 -68.48 -51.63 -30.82
N ASP A 889 -69.77 -51.93 -30.60
CA ASP A 889 -70.73 -52.23 -31.67
C ASP A 889 -70.97 -51.01 -32.58
N ASP A 890 -71.07 -49.82 -31.99
CA ASP A 890 -71.20 -48.55 -32.72
C ASP A 890 -69.91 -48.21 -33.51
N TRP A 891 -68.73 -48.55 -32.99
CA TRP A 891 -67.46 -48.35 -33.69
C TRP A 891 -67.25 -49.34 -34.83
N LEU A 892 -67.75 -50.57 -34.69
CA LEU A 892 -67.72 -51.60 -35.74
C LEU A 892 -68.78 -51.32 -36.84
N GLU A 893 -69.83 -50.54 -36.54
CA GLU A 893 -70.97 -50.24 -37.44
C GLU A 893 -71.73 -51.50 -37.92
N GLN A 894 -72.03 -52.42 -37.00
CA GLN A 894 -72.65 -53.74 -37.30
C GLN A 894 -73.95 -53.71 -38.15
N LYS A 895 -74.66 -52.58 -38.27
CA LYS A 895 -75.93 -52.51 -39.01
C LYS A 895 -75.78 -52.58 -40.54
N SER A 896 -74.56 -52.51 -41.08
CA SER A 896 -74.33 -52.46 -42.54
C SER A 896 -73.21 -53.37 -43.05
N ILE A 897 -72.70 -54.29 -42.23
CA ILE A 897 -71.53 -55.12 -42.57
C ILE A 897 -71.90 -56.60 -42.40
N SER A 898 -71.69 -57.41 -43.44
CA SER A 898 -71.88 -58.88 -43.38
C SER A 898 -70.78 -59.53 -42.52
N GLU A 899 -71.08 -60.65 -41.86
CA GLU A 899 -70.10 -61.42 -41.06
C GLU A 899 -68.88 -61.87 -41.87
N ASP A 900 -69.01 -61.97 -43.20
CA ASP A 900 -67.93 -62.35 -44.12
C ASP A 900 -67.02 -61.17 -44.56
N THR A 901 -67.22 -59.97 -44.00
CA THR A 901 -66.48 -58.75 -44.38
C THR A 901 -65.21 -58.56 -43.55
N PHE A 902 -64.08 -58.30 -44.21
CA PHE A 902 -62.79 -58.16 -43.53
C PHE A 902 -62.56 -56.73 -43.05
N LEU A 903 -62.12 -56.59 -41.79
CA LEU A 903 -61.81 -55.31 -41.17
C LEU A 903 -60.30 -55.06 -41.12
N HIS A 904 -59.87 -53.86 -41.47
CA HIS A 904 -58.47 -53.43 -41.39
C HIS A 904 -58.31 -52.21 -40.48
N PHE A 905 -57.48 -52.29 -39.45
CA PHE A 905 -57.39 -51.25 -38.42
C PHE A 905 -56.20 -50.29 -38.64
N MET A 906 -56.45 -48.97 -38.65
CA MET A 906 -55.46 -47.89 -38.82
C MET A 906 -55.18 -47.18 -37.48
N GLY A 907 -53.94 -46.76 -37.20
CA GLY A 907 -53.57 -45.94 -36.02
C GLY A 907 -52.42 -44.97 -36.33
N LYS A 908 -52.19 -43.96 -35.48
CA LYS A 908 -51.25 -42.83 -35.62
C LYS A 908 -49.82 -43.29 -35.92
N GLY A 909 -49.57 -43.53 -37.19
CA GLY A 909 -48.26 -43.81 -37.76
C GLY A 909 -48.14 -43.34 -39.22
N GLU A 910 -49.12 -42.62 -39.79
CA GLU A 910 -49.02 -42.13 -41.17
C GLU A 910 -49.60 -40.71 -41.38
N ALA A 911 -48.72 -39.82 -41.86
CA ALA A 911 -48.88 -38.64 -42.72
C ALA A 911 -49.31 -37.28 -42.11
N GLY A 912 -48.32 -36.45 -41.75
CA GLY A 912 -48.42 -34.98 -41.62
C GLY A 912 -47.17 -34.24 -42.15
N PRO A 913 -47.23 -32.93 -42.45
CA PRO A 913 -46.14 -32.16 -43.08
C PRO A 913 -44.82 -32.12 -42.29
N SER A 914 -44.87 -32.35 -40.97
CA SER A 914 -43.67 -32.50 -40.14
C SER A 914 -42.80 -33.70 -40.50
N ASP A 915 -43.37 -34.75 -41.12
CA ASP A 915 -42.59 -35.90 -41.56
C ASP A 915 -41.73 -35.60 -42.79
N ARG A 916 -42.16 -34.74 -43.72
CA ARG A 916 -41.35 -34.42 -44.91
C ARG A 916 -40.05 -33.69 -44.58
N ASN A 917 -40.09 -32.72 -43.66
CA ASN A 917 -38.88 -32.00 -43.24
C ASN A 917 -38.00 -32.89 -42.34
N LYS A 918 -38.60 -33.75 -41.51
CA LYS A 918 -37.90 -34.78 -40.73
C LYS A 918 -37.17 -35.78 -41.63
N GLU A 919 -37.83 -36.24 -42.68
CA GLU A 919 -37.33 -37.21 -43.63
C GLU A 919 -36.30 -36.59 -44.58
N ALA A 920 -36.49 -35.34 -45.01
CA ALA A 920 -35.49 -34.58 -45.77
C ALA A 920 -34.22 -34.33 -44.95
N PHE A 921 -34.35 -33.84 -43.71
CA PHE A 921 -33.22 -33.67 -42.80
C PHE A 921 -32.48 -34.98 -42.54
N LYS A 922 -33.23 -36.07 -42.26
CA LYS A 922 -32.66 -37.40 -42.06
C LYS A 922 -31.94 -37.93 -43.31
N THR A 923 -32.49 -37.71 -44.51
CA THR A 923 -31.86 -38.12 -45.77
C THR A 923 -30.55 -37.38 -46.00
N ILE A 924 -30.49 -36.07 -45.71
CA ILE A 924 -29.26 -35.27 -45.83
C ILE A 924 -28.21 -35.73 -44.79
N LEU A 925 -28.66 -36.00 -43.55
CA LEU A 925 -27.82 -36.51 -42.47
C LEU A 925 -27.19 -37.86 -42.85
N GLU A 926 -28.00 -38.81 -43.33
CA GLU A 926 -27.56 -40.15 -43.75
C GLU A 926 -26.74 -40.13 -45.07
N GLY A 927 -26.88 -39.08 -45.88
CA GLY A 927 -26.14 -38.92 -47.13
C GLY A 927 -24.75 -38.32 -46.95
N HIS A 928 -24.65 -37.21 -46.21
CA HIS A 928 -23.45 -36.35 -46.20
C HIS A 928 -22.76 -36.26 -44.84
N PHE A 929 -23.48 -36.54 -43.74
CA PHE A 929 -22.97 -36.39 -42.37
C PHE A 929 -23.28 -37.61 -41.50
N ASN A 930 -22.98 -38.81 -42.03
CA ASN A 930 -23.29 -40.11 -41.42
C ASN A 930 -22.78 -40.30 -39.99
N HIS A 931 -21.68 -39.64 -39.62
CA HIS A 931 -21.10 -39.71 -38.28
C HIS A 931 -22.02 -39.10 -37.20
N PHE A 932 -23.01 -38.27 -37.57
CA PHE A 932 -24.05 -37.77 -36.67
C PHE A 932 -25.27 -38.70 -36.54
N VAL A 933 -25.39 -39.77 -37.31
CA VAL A 933 -26.53 -40.71 -37.23
C VAL A 933 -26.64 -41.39 -35.86
N PRO A 934 -25.55 -41.85 -35.22
CA PRO A 934 -25.61 -42.35 -33.84
C PRO A 934 -26.11 -41.29 -32.87
N LEU A 935 -25.61 -40.05 -32.99
CA LEU A 935 -26.03 -38.92 -32.16
C LEU A 935 -27.51 -38.61 -32.36
N TYR A 936 -27.99 -38.58 -33.61
CA TYR A 936 -29.40 -38.38 -33.95
C TYR A 936 -30.34 -39.41 -33.33
N ARG A 937 -29.89 -40.67 -33.21
CA ARG A 937 -30.64 -41.73 -32.51
C ARG A 937 -30.63 -41.56 -30.99
N GLU A 938 -29.55 -41.00 -30.45
CA GLU A 938 -29.36 -40.78 -29.01
C GLU A 938 -30.19 -39.59 -28.49
N ILE A 939 -30.07 -38.41 -29.13
CA ILE A 939 -30.67 -37.16 -28.65
C ILE A 939 -32.00 -36.81 -29.32
N GLY A 940 -32.31 -37.47 -30.43
CA GLY A 940 -33.52 -37.23 -31.21
C GLY A 940 -33.44 -36.02 -32.15
N HIS A 941 -34.46 -35.90 -33.00
CA HIS A 941 -34.50 -34.92 -34.09
C HIS A 941 -34.44 -33.46 -33.61
N ASP A 942 -35.27 -33.10 -32.63
CA ASP A 942 -35.43 -31.70 -32.21
C ASP A 942 -34.18 -31.16 -31.49
N GLN A 943 -33.50 -32.00 -30.70
CA GLN A 943 -32.26 -31.62 -30.01
C GLN A 943 -31.08 -31.48 -30.97
N LEU A 944 -30.97 -32.37 -31.96
CA LEU A 944 -29.91 -32.27 -32.96
C LEU A 944 -30.08 -31.00 -33.80
N ILE A 945 -31.31 -30.64 -34.21
CA ILE A 945 -31.55 -29.40 -34.95
C ILE A 945 -31.15 -28.18 -34.14
N ARG A 946 -31.54 -28.12 -32.85
CA ARG A 946 -31.15 -27.00 -31.98
C ARG A 946 -29.63 -26.86 -31.88
N ALA A 947 -28.91 -27.97 -31.71
CA ALA A 947 -27.44 -27.93 -31.71
C ALA A 947 -26.87 -27.48 -33.06
N VAL A 948 -27.35 -28.01 -34.19
CA VAL A 948 -26.88 -27.65 -35.53
C VAL A 948 -27.07 -26.16 -35.82
N ILE A 949 -28.28 -25.62 -35.59
CA ILE A 949 -28.57 -24.20 -35.86
C ILE A 949 -27.82 -23.29 -34.87
N THR A 950 -27.71 -23.67 -33.60
CA THR A 950 -27.03 -22.87 -32.58
C THR A 950 -25.52 -22.87 -32.76
N SER A 951 -24.89 -23.99 -33.13
CA SER A 951 -23.47 -24.04 -33.49
C SER A 951 -23.15 -23.19 -34.71
N TYR A 952 -24.09 -23.05 -35.65
CA TYR A 952 -23.95 -22.14 -36.77
C TYR A 952 -24.03 -20.67 -36.37
N TRP A 953 -25.03 -20.33 -35.57
CA TRP A 953 -25.21 -18.98 -35.02
C TRP A 953 -24.05 -18.55 -34.13
N ALA A 954 -23.56 -19.42 -33.25
CA ALA A 954 -22.44 -19.14 -32.35
C ALA A 954 -21.12 -18.82 -33.08
N CYS A 955 -20.90 -19.42 -34.25
CA CYS A 955 -19.76 -19.12 -35.12
C CYS A 955 -19.80 -17.67 -35.65
N GLN A 956 -20.97 -17.03 -35.74
CA GLN A 956 -21.11 -15.64 -36.19
C GLN A 956 -20.63 -14.62 -35.14
N TYR A 957 -20.62 -15.01 -33.87
CA TYR A 957 -20.30 -14.17 -32.72
C TYR A 957 -19.00 -14.59 -32.00
N ASP A 958 -18.23 -15.52 -32.58
CA ASP A 958 -17.01 -16.08 -31.98
C ASP A 958 -17.25 -16.62 -30.56
N ILE A 959 -18.41 -17.24 -30.32
CA ILE A 959 -18.76 -17.76 -28.99
C ILE A 959 -17.88 -18.97 -28.66
N PRO A 960 -17.22 -19.01 -27.49
CA PRO A 960 -16.39 -20.14 -27.09
C PRO A 960 -17.17 -21.46 -27.06
N VAL A 961 -16.53 -22.54 -27.51
CA VAL A 961 -17.10 -23.90 -27.51
C VAL A 961 -17.61 -24.33 -26.12
N GLN A 962 -16.95 -23.88 -25.05
CA GLN A 962 -17.37 -24.17 -23.67
C GLN A 962 -18.81 -23.69 -23.37
N LYS A 963 -19.19 -22.50 -23.87
CA LYS A 963 -20.56 -21.98 -23.70
C LYS A 963 -21.59 -22.77 -24.50
N LEU A 964 -21.20 -23.33 -25.65
CA LEU A 964 -22.07 -24.23 -26.41
C LEU A 964 -22.27 -25.58 -25.70
N ILE A 965 -21.26 -26.06 -24.97
CA ILE A 965 -21.37 -27.28 -24.14
C ILE A 965 -22.29 -27.04 -22.94
N GLU A 966 -22.26 -25.85 -22.33
CA GLU A 966 -23.20 -25.48 -21.26
C GLU A 966 -24.66 -25.56 -21.74
N ILE A 967 -24.95 -25.10 -22.97
CA ILE A 967 -26.29 -25.15 -23.58
C ILE A 967 -26.63 -26.57 -24.06
N PHE A 968 -25.64 -27.32 -24.57
CA PHE A 968 -25.82 -28.69 -25.07
C PHE A 968 -24.80 -29.67 -24.43
N PRO A 969 -25.06 -30.15 -23.20
CA PRO A 969 -24.11 -31.01 -22.48
C PRO A 969 -23.77 -32.32 -23.20
N PHE A 970 -24.63 -32.81 -24.09
CA PHE A 970 -24.38 -34.01 -24.90
C PHE A 970 -23.23 -33.84 -25.93
N LEU A 971 -22.74 -32.61 -26.14
CA LEU A 971 -21.56 -32.32 -26.94
C LEU A 971 -20.24 -32.51 -26.17
N GLU A 972 -20.29 -32.69 -24.84
CA GLU A 972 -19.14 -33.05 -24.03
C GLU A 972 -18.77 -34.51 -24.27
N ARG A 973 -17.73 -34.74 -25.10
CA ARG A 973 -17.27 -36.08 -25.49
C ARG A 973 -15.87 -36.41 -24.96
N GLY A 974 -15.40 -35.67 -23.97
CA GLY A 974 -14.12 -35.89 -23.29
C GLY A 974 -13.13 -34.77 -23.58
N ALA A 975 -12.17 -35.01 -24.47
CA ALA A 975 -11.09 -34.05 -24.72
C ALA A 975 -11.62 -32.77 -25.41
N GLN A 976 -11.09 -31.61 -25.01
CA GLN A 976 -11.48 -30.30 -25.56
C GLN A 976 -11.34 -30.26 -27.10
N ALA A 977 -10.28 -30.87 -27.66
CA ALA A 977 -10.06 -30.97 -29.09
C ALA A 977 -11.15 -31.79 -29.82
N GLU A 978 -11.76 -32.78 -29.15
CA GLU A 978 -12.89 -33.53 -29.71
C GLU A 978 -14.16 -32.68 -29.67
N ASN A 979 -14.43 -31.99 -28.56
CA ASN A 979 -15.61 -31.10 -28.45
C ASN A 979 -15.59 -29.99 -29.52
N GLU A 980 -14.42 -29.36 -29.75
CA GLU A 980 -14.21 -28.35 -30.80
C GLU A 980 -14.45 -28.93 -32.19
N ARG A 981 -14.01 -30.17 -32.42
CA ARG A 981 -14.24 -30.88 -33.69
C ARG A 981 -15.72 -31.18 -33.92
N TRP A 982 -16.45 -31.62 -32.90
CA TRP A 982 -17.90 -31.88 -32.99
C TRP A 982 -18.68 -30.60 -33.30
N VAL A 983 -18.39 -29.49 -32.61
CA VAL A 983 -19.03 -28.19 -32.89
C VAL A 983 -18.71 -27.73 -34.30
N THR A 984 -17.47 -27.87 -34.76
CA THR A 984 -17.06 -27.49 -36.11
C THR A 984 -17.85 -28.28 -37.18
N HIS A 985 -17.99 -29.60 -37.01
CA HIS A 985 -18.78 -30.43 -37.92
C HIS A 985 -20.28 -30.10 -37.89
N LEU A 986 -20.85 -29.70 -36.75
CA LEU A 986 -22.24 -29.23 -36.66
C LEU A 986 -22.43 -27.91 -37.42
N THR A 987 -21.48 -26.97 -37.27
CA THR A 987 -21.46 -25.71 -38.02
C THR A 987 -21.31 -25.96 -39.52
N GLU A 988 -20.46 -26.90 -39.95
CA GLU A 988 -20.35 -27.33 -41.35
C GLU A 988 -21.65 -27.93 -41.89
N PHE A 989 -22.33 -28.76 -41.08
CA PHE A 989 -23.59 -29.36 -41.45
C PHE A 989 -24.68 -28.31 -41.66
N ALA A 990 -24.78 -27.33 -40.75
CA ALA A 990 -25.70 -26.21 -40.90
C ALA A 990 -25.41 -25.36 -42.16
N ARG A 991 -24.12 -25.08 -42.45
CA ARG A 991 -23.72 -24.40 -43.69
C ARG A 991 -24.15 -25.16 -44.93
N PHE A 992 -23.99 -26.48 -44.92
CA PHE A 992 -24.41 -27.35 -46.00
C PHE A 992 -25.93 -27.35 -46.22
N ILE A 993 -26.73 -27.43 -45.15
CA ILE A 993 -28.19 -27.32 -45.27
C ILE A 993 -28.59 -25.94 -45.80
N ARG A 994 -27.95 -24.86 -45.32
CA ARG A 994 -28.22 -23.49 -45.78
C ARG A 994 -27.90 -23.31 -47.27
N SER A 995 -26.84 -23.94 -47.79
CA SER A 995 -26.45 -23.82 -49.21
C SER A 995 -27.29 -24.72 -50.13
N GLU A 996 -27.49 -25.98 -49.76
CA GLU A 996 -28.13 -26.97 -50.63
C GLU A 996 -29.65 -26.97 -50.54
N ASN A 997 -30.22 -26.62 -49.37
CA ASN A 997 -31.67 -26.59 -49.14
C ASN A 997 -32.07 -25.40 -48.24
N PRO A 998 -32.01 -24.16 -48.76
CA PRO A 998 -32.30 -22.95 -47.98
C PRO A 998 -33.71 -22.92 -47.40
N GLN A 999 -34.72 -23.47 -48.11
CA GLN A 999 -36.09 -23.59 -47.59
C GLN A 999 -36.19 -24.54 -46.39
N LEU A 1000 -35.41 -25.63 -46.39
CA LEU A 1000 -35.33 -26.53 -45.24
C LEU A 1000 -34.64 -25.82 -44.07
N PHE A 1001 -33.54 -25.09 -44.33
CA PHE A 1001 -32.84 -24.32 -43.30
C PHE A 1001 -33.76 -23.30 -42.63
N GLU A 1002 -34.50 -22.49 -43.39
CA GLU A 1002 -35.46 -21.52 -42.84
C GLU A 1002 -36.57 -22.20 -42.03
N SER A 1003 -37.09 -23.34 -42.50
CA SER A 1003 -38.08 -24.11 -41.74
C SER A 1003 -37.51 -24.66 -40.42
N LEU A 1004 -36.24 -25.07 -40.40
CA LEU A 1004 -35.57 -25.57 -39.19
C LEU A 1004 -35.32 -24.44 -38.19
N VAL A 1005 -34.87 -23.26 -38.67
CA VAL A 1005 -34.72 -22.05 -37.84
C VAL A 1005 -36.06 -21.66 -37.23
N SER A 1006 -37.13 -21.61 -38.02
CA SER A 1006 -38.47 -21.30 -37.52
C SER A 1006 -38.94 -22.29 -36.44
N GLY A 1007 -38.66 -23.59 -36.61
CA GLY A 1007 -38.96 -24.60 -35.59
C GLY A 1007 -38.13 -24.47 -34.30
N VAL A 1008 -36.93 -23.90 -34.37
CA VAL A 1008 -36.14 -23.56 -33.17
C VAL A 1008 -36.69 -22.31 -32.48
N GLU A 1009 -37.12 -21.31 -33.25
CA GLU A 1009 -37.70 -20.05 -32.75
C GLU A 1009 -39.07 -20.22 -32.07
N GLU A 1010 -39.81 -21.29 -32.36
CA GLU A 1010 -41.05 -21.62 -31.64
C GLU A 1010 -40.82 -21.78 -30.12
N ASN A 1011 -39.59 -22.13 -29.71
CA ASN A 1011 -39.22 -22.18 -28.30
C ASN A 1011 -38.70 -20.82 -27.78
N THR A 1012 -39.63 -19.95 -27.38
CA THR A 1012 -39.33 -18.61 -26.84
C THR A 1012 -38.40 -18.61 -25.62
N SER A 1013 -38.44 -19.64 -24.76
CA SER A 1013 -37.52 -19.77 -23.62
C SER A 1013 -36.07 -19.99 -24.06
N PHE A 1014 -35.88 -20.73 -25.15
CA PHE A 1014 -34.56 -21.01 -25.71
C PHE A 1014 -33.95 -19.78 -26.38
N ILE A 1015 -34.76 -18.94 -27.04
CA ILE A 1015 -34.29 -17.68 -27.62
C ILE A 1015 -33.81 -16.68 -26.54
N GLN A 1016 -34.46 -16.63 -25.37
CA GLN A 1016 -34.01 -15.82 -24.23
C GLN A 1016 -32.66 -16.32 -23.68
N GLU A 1017 -32.46 -17.64 -23.65
CA GLU A 1017 -31.21 -18.26 -23.25
C GLU A 1017 -30.07 -17.88 -24.22
N LEU A 1018 -30.31 -17.91 -25.53
CA LEU A 1018 -29.35 -17.43 -26.53
C LEU A 1018 -29.02 -15.94 -26.36
N TRP A 1019 -30.01 -15.10 -26.06
CA TRP A 1019 -29.79 -13.67 -25.79
C TRP A 1019 -28.90 -13.45 -24.56
N SER A 1020 -29.10 -14.23 -23.49
CA SER A 1020 -28.26 -14.19 -22.29
C SER A 1020 -26.80 -14.59 -22.54
N GLY A 1021 -26.52 -15.27 -23.66
CA GLY A 1021 -25.18 -15.64 -24.13
C GLY A 1021 -24.41 -14.53 -24.86
N LEU A 1022 -25.07 -13.41 -25.22
CA LEU A 1022 -24.50 -12.27 -25.96
C LEU A 1022 -24.07 -10.99 -25.15
N PRO A 1023 -23.90 -10.98 -23.81
CA PRO A 1023 -23.84 -9.74 -23.03
C PRO A 1023 -22.63 -8.83 -23.34
N SER A 1024 -21.61 -9.38 -24.02
CA SER A 1024 -20.43 -8.65 -24.49
C SER A 1024 -20.65 -7.85 -25.80
N PHE A 1025 -21.78 -8.01 -26.50
CA PHE A 1025 -22.10 -7.25 -27.72
C PHE A 1025 -23.14 -6.16 -27.45
N SER A 1026 -22.91 -4.96 -27.98
CA SER A 1026 -23.91 -3.89 -27.92
C SER A 1026 -25.13 -4.26 -28.80
N PRO A 1027 -26.36 -3.81 -28.46
CA PRO A 1027 -27.53 -4.03 -29.32
C PRO A 1027 -27.33 -3.60 -30.78
N GLU A 1028 -26.52 -2.56 -31.02
CA GLU A 1028 -26.14 -2.11 -32.37
C GLU A 1028 -25.29 -3.14 -33.12
N THR A 1029 -24.35 -3.76 -32.42
CA THR A 1029 -23.47 -4.78 -32.98
C THR A 1029 -24.25 -6.07 -33.27
N ILE A 1030 -25.19 -6.43 -32.39
CA ILE A 1030 -26.08 -7.59 -32.59
C ILE A 1030 -26.97 -7.33 -33.82
N PHE A 1031 -27.60 -6.16 -33.92
CA PHE A 1031 -28.46 -5.81 -35.06
C PHE A 1031 -27.73 -5.83 -36.41
N LYS A 1032 -26.45 -5.42 -36.44
CA LYS A 1032 -25.63 -5.43 -37.66
C LYS A 1032 -25.10 -6.83 -38.04
N ARG A 1033 -24.95 -7.73 -37.08
CA ARG A 1033 -24.34 -9.06 -37.30
C ARG A 1033 -25.36 -10.19 -37.41
N GLU A 1034 -26.52 -10.10 -36.75
CA GLU A 1034 -27.52 -11.17 -36.68
C GLU A 1034 -28.08 -11.53 -38.06
N SER A 1035 -27.92 -12.79 -38.46
CA SER A 1035 -28.35 -13.29 -39.78
C SER A 1035 -29.05 -14.65 -39.73
N VAL A 1036 -29.25 -15.22 -38.54
CA VAL A 1036 -29.81 -16.56 -38.34
C VAL A 1036 -31.15 -16.50 -37.62
N PHE A 1037 -31.26 -15.82 -36.48
CA PHE A 1037 -32.50 -15.76 -35.69
C PHE A 1037 -33.22 -14.42 -35.85
N HIS A 1038 -34.42 -14.45 -36.41
CA HIS A 1038 -35.30 -13.29 -36.58
C HIS A 1038 -35.77 -12.71 -35.24
N LEU A 1039 -36.04 -13.55 -34.23
CA LEU A 1039 -36.48 -13.08 -32.90
C LEU A 1039 -35.35 -12.36 -32.14
N VAL A 1040 -34.10 -12.82 -32.29
CA VAL A 1040 -32.92 -12.15 -31.72
C VAL A 1040 -32.70 -10.80 -32.43
N LEU A 1041 -32.80 -10.76 -33.76
CA LEU A 1041 -32.70 -9.50 -34.52
C LEU A 1041 -33.78 -8.49 -34.11
N LYS A 1042 -35.01 -8.95 -33.89
CA LYS A 1042 -36.13 -8.13 -33.43
C LYS A 1042 -35.87 -7.56 -32.03
N GLU A 1043 -35.40 -8.37 -31.09
CA GLU A 1043 -35.08 -7.91 -29.73
C GLU A 1043 -33.92 -6.89 -29.71
N ALA A 1044 -32.91 -7.08 -30.55
CA ALA A 1044 -31.83 -6.11 -30.73
C ALA A 1044 -32.34 -4.75 -31.24
N PHE A 1045 -33.26 -4.78 -32.21
CA PHE A 1045 -33.91 -3.58 -32.76
C PHE A 1045 -34.75 -2.85 -31.72
N GLU A 1046 -35.55 -3.57 -30.92
CA GLU A 1046 -36.37 -2.98 -29.85
C GLU A 1046 -35.51 -2.31 -28.76
N ARG A 1047 -34.38 -2.94 -28.39
CA ARG A 1047 -33.42 -2.38 -27.43
C ARG A 1047 -32.64 -1.18 -27.98
N LEU A 1048 -32.36 -1.14 -29.29
CA LEU A 1048 -31.77 0.02 -29.96
C LEU A 1048 -32.70 1.25 -29.90
N LEU A 1049 -33.99 1.05 -30.14
CA LEU A 1049 -35.00 2.11 -30.05
C LEU A 1049 -35.22 2.62 -28.62
N SER A 1050 -34.84 1.83 -27.61
CA SER A 1050 -35.04 2.12 -26.19
C SER A 1050 -33.89 2.93 -25.53
N LYS A 1051 -32.75 3.11 -26.21
CA LYS A 1051 -31.63 3.90 -25.68
C LYS A 1051 -31.87 5.40 -25.90
N LYS A 1052 -32.02 6.18 -24.81
CA LYS A 1052 -31.87 7.65 -24.83
C LYS A 1052 -30.44 8.00 -25.28
N PRO A 1053 -30.23 9.03 -26.11
CA PRO A 1053 -28.89 9.40 -26.58
C PRO A 1053 -28.01 9.83 -25.41
N GLU A 1054 -26.83 9.23 -25.28
CA GLU A 1054 -25.79 9.65 -24.34
C GLU A 1054 -25.18 10.97 -24.78
N LYS A 1055 -24.87 11.84 -23.80
CA LYS A 1055 -24.47 13.25 -23.96
C LYS A 1055 -23.15 13.50 -24.71
N GLN A 1056 -22.50 12.47 -25.25
CA GLN A 1056 -21.20 12.58 -25.94
C GLN A 1056 -21.29 12.54 -27.48
N ASP A 1057 -22.38 12.03 -28.07
CA ASP A 1057 -22.51 11.97 -29.54
C ASP A 1057 -23.15 13.22 -30.17
N LEU A 1058 -23.62 14.17 -29.35
CA LEU A 1058 -24.18 15.45 -29.83
C LEU A 1058 -23.12 16.54 -30.08
N GLN A 1059 -21.84 16.29 -29.79
CA GLN A 1059 -20.75 17.24 -30.04
C GLN A 1059 -19.98 17.01 -31.35
N ALA A 1060 -20.26 15.91 -32.07
CA ALA A 1060 -19.62 15.63 -33.36
C ALA A 1060 -20.38 16.23 -34.57
N PHE A 1061 -21.60 16.76 -34.37
CA PHE A 1061 -22.46 17.27 -35.46
C PHE A 1061 -22.48 18.80 -35.62
N VAL A 1062 -21.60 19.54 -34.92
CA VAL A 1062 -21.51 21.00 -35.08
C VAL A 1062 -20.07 21.43 -35.38
N LYS A 1063 -19.70 21.35 -36.66
CA LYS A 1063 -18.79 22.31 -37.28
C LYS A 1063 -19.45 22.83 -38.56
N PRO A 1064 -19.75 24.14 -38.65
CA PRO A 1064 -20.30 24.72 -39.85
C PRO A 1064 -19.19 24.91 -40.88
N ALA A 1065 -19.40 24.38 -42.08
CA ALA A 1065 -18.70 24.84 -43.28
C ALA A 1065 -19.49 26.02 -43.89
N ASP A 1066 -18.74 26.93 -44.48
CA ASP A 1066 -19.14 28.25 -44.96
C ASP A 1066 -20.38 28.30 -45.88
N LEU A 1067 -21.20 29.33 -45.63
CA LEU A 1067 -21.92 30.26 -46.54
C LEU A 1067 -22.38 29.74 -47.91
N ASP A 1068 -23.65 29.92 -48.30
CA ASP A 1068 -24.02 31.15 -49.01
C ASP A 1068 -25.54 31.49 -49.10
N VAL A 1069 -25.80 32.80 -49.15
CA VAL A 1069 -26.96 33.57 -49.69
C VAL A 1069 -28.23 33.84 -48.84
N VAL A 1070 -28.17 34.97 -48.13
CA VAL A 1070 -29.08 36.16 -48.08
C VAL A 1070 -30.50 36.08 -48.69
N GLN A 1071 -31.56 36.33 -47.89
CA GLN A 1071 -32.45 37.53 -47.92
C GLN A 1071 -33.73 37.31 -47.08
N GLY A 1072 -34.06 38.32 -46.24
CA GLY A 1072 -35.10 38.32 -45.20
C GLY A 1072 -36.57 38.42 -45.70
N PRO A 1073 -37.54 38.81 -44.83
CA PRO A 1073 -37.48 40.00 -43.98
C PRO A 1073 -37.85 39.83 -42.48
N LEU A 1074 -37.43 40.84 -41.72
CA LEU A 1074 -37.75 41.22 -40.33
C LEU A 1074 -39.27 41.42 -40.13
N PHE A 1075 -39.89 40.83 -39.09
CA PHE A 1075 -40.05 41.30 -37.69
C PHE A 1075 -40.97 42.52 -37.51
N GLU A 1076 -42.06 42.31 -36.76
CA GLU A 1076 -42.61 43.17 -35.69
C GLU A 1076 -43.48 42.23 -34.81
N GLU A 1077 -43.10 41.85 -33.58
CA GLU A 1077 -43.00 42.61 -32.32
C GLU A 1077 -44.36 43.12 -31.80
N GLN A 1078 -44.86 42.54 -30.69
CA GLN A 1078 -44.84 43.10 -29.31
C GLN A 1078 -46.22 43.72 -28.98
N LYS A 1079 -46.79 43.76 -27.78
CA LYS A 1079 -46.49 43.47 -26.35
C LYS A 1079 -47.83 43.79 -25.61
N ASP A 1080 -48.14 43.50 -24.36
CA ASP A 1080 -47.46 43.08 -23.13
C ASP A 1080 -48.52 42.46 -22.20
N GLY A 1081 -48.07 41.62 -21.25
CA GLY A 1081 -48.84 41.05 -20.15
C GLY A 1081 -48.00 40.07 -19.35
#